data_AF-A0A9P8JB46-F1
#
_entry.id   AF-A0A9P8JB46-F1
#
_cell.length_a   1.000
_cell.length_b   1.000
_cell.length_c   1.000
_cell.angle_alpha   90.00
_cell.angle_beta   90.00
_cell.angle_gamma   90.00
#
_symmetry.space_group_name_H-M   'P 1'
#
loop_
_entity.id
_entity.type
_entity.pdbx_description
1 polymer ?
#
loop_
_entity_poly.entity_id
_entity_poly.type
_entity_poly.pdbx_seq_one_letter_code
_entity_poly.pdbx_strand_id
1 'polypeptide(L)'
;MKTTSVSGAALAAVSLFSSFAAAVQPLTVDGADFITKSSGNRFSIIGVDYQPGGSSGVTATSDPLSDPEACLRDAILLQRLGVNTIRVYNLIADIDHDQCASIFNAAGIYMILDVNNGFDNSYLDRSAPWTTYTNAYLTHVFSIIEAFAPYPNLLGFFSGNEVINQDSAVNAPAYIRAVTRDMKDYIAKNVARQIPVGYSAADVATLLSDTWEYLGCELANSTSSKIDFFGLNDYEWCGDSSYMQSGYNVLVQQFGNTSIPVFFSEYGCNKVEPRTFTNVPVLYGDQMSVLSGGLVYEYSEDTNDYGLVNITSADEIHLLQDYGFLATQYSKLDENLLTSANSTATGQTPPTCDPSLITGSGFYNSWDLPARPSGVDALISSGISSANKGKTVSVTSTAMPATVYDYNGQQLNGLELTVLEEQDSNHPGLAGNYTPSTPTGTAAATSGSSSSTGGSSSATRSSSGKASSTASQTAATSKGAAAPVLASSGAATFGALLASLFLFKECQVVDLPVHRTLCKSFAQFRDRPNQAVRRAIYLPASRPNPEFVWLKMDQKYGCNQPDLASMRATYLENSENCLWPVEVNVDLVRMAKIYPHIIFGYQSKPPSKDEPINQSITKLTGNDDHGVRGSVIAYGQIKQEEEDGVKQPIVTDLDTTDLRIITNYFLGTFRYEGPKFGAVQVFSDSESKPDCRSHSTLVSSNLAICNGDMGLWSQLSILYGMPLVIIFATPLLPHQHDNPEVLEEIERIRAEQGPNSANRLASLLLVDMGNFENHIAENFGTIHPDRNRFRAQGLGNAIVIRKDQKPLSPAYLEAFCTWIEEDLTPKFTDANEQIRYALATDLDEQDPRAWKRGADLMRLRQKMWDRCSRTRFNAWCKEKGIKLGQLGQL
;
A
#
# COMPACT_ATOMS: atom_id res chain seq x y z
N MET A 1 -76.19 -17.75 55.36
CA MET A 1 -75.39 -16.59 54.91
C MET A 1 -74.25 -17.15 54.08
N LYS A 2 -74.41 -17.26 52.74
CA LYS A 2 -74.14 -16.22 51.71
C LYS A 2 -72.67 -15.76 51.74
N THR A 3 -71.85 -16.29 50.81
CA THR A 3 -71.22 -15.60 49.63
C THR A 3 -69.83 -15.04 50.00
N THR A 4 -68.73 -15.13 49.23
CA THR A 4 -68.47 -15.37 47.80
C THR A 4 -66.95 -15.55 47.60
N SER A 5 -66.55 -16.21 46.50
CA SER A 5 -65.17 -16.36 45.98
C SER A 5 -64.55 -15.05 45.45
N VAL A 6 -63.21 -14.96 45.37
CA VAL A 6 -62.42 -14.66 44.14
C VAL A 6 -60.97 -15.16 44.31
N SER A 7 -60.45 -15.72 43.23
CA SER A 7 -59.16 -16.35 42.95
C SER A 7 -57.92 -15.48 43.16
N GLY A 8 -56.86 -16.04 43.77
CA GLY A 8 -55.50 -15.49 43.77
C GLY A 8 -54.62 -16.24 42.78
N ALA A 9 -54.25 -15.60 41.67
CA ALA A 9 -53.30 -16.12 40.71
C ALA A 9 -51.90 -16.21 41.36
N ALA A 10 -51.29 -17.38 41.32
CA ALA A 10 -49.89 -17.57 41.65
C ALA A 10 -49.04 -16.95 40.53
N LEU A 11 -48.41 -15.79 40.81
CA LEU A 11 -47.28 -15.32 40.01
C LEU A 11 -46.10 -16.24 40.31
N ALA A 12 -45.78 -17.13 39.38
CA ALA A 12 -44.45 -17.71 39.28
C ALA A 12 -43.49 -16.57 38.94
N ALA A 13 -42.75 -16.09 39.93
CA ALA A 13 -41.60 -15.23 39.70
C ALA A 13 -40.50 -16.07 39.05
N VAL A 14 -40.52 -16.14 37.72
CA VAL A 14 -39.35 -16.51 36.94
C VAL A 14 -38.36 -15.37 37.12
N SER A 15 -37.41 -15.55 38.02
CA SER A 15 -36.21 -14.73 38.09
C SER A 15 -35.46 -14.89 36.78
N LEU A 16 -35.75 -14.01 35.82
CA LEU A 16 -34.88 -13.71 34.68
C LEU A 16 -33.55 -13.23 35.26
N PHE A 17 -32.59 -14.15 35.40
CA PHE A 17 -31.21 -13.76 35.57
C PHE A 17 -30.83 -13.01 34.31
N SER A 18 -30.71 -11.69 34.43
CA SER A 18 -30.08 -10.85 33.43
C SER A 18 -28.60 -11.25 33.41
N SER A 19 -28.21 -12.14 32.50
CA SER A 19 -26.79 -12.40 32.25
C SER A 19 -26.18 -11.08 31.78
N PHE A 20 -25.37 -10.45 32.63
CA PHE A 20 -24.50 -9.37 32.17
C PHE A 20 -23.53 -10.00 31.17
N ALA A 21 -23.49 -9.47 29.94
CA ALA A 21 -22.58 -9.93 28.90
C ALA A 21 -21.16 -9.51 29.29
N ALA A 22 -20.48 -10.32 30.09
CA ALA A 22 -19.07 -10.17 30.42
C ALA A 22 -18.33 -11.43 29.93
N ALA A 23 -18.39 -11.75 28.63
CA ALA A 23 -17.82 -13.01 28.16
C ALA A 23 -16.29 -13.03 28.27
N VAL A 24 -15.59 -11.99 27.80
CA VAL A 24 -14.12 -11.94 27.96
C VAL A 24 -13.67 -11.19 29.21
N GLN A 25 -12.54 -11.61 29.76
CA GLN A 25 -11.88 -10.89 30.85
C GLN A 25 -10.84 -9.88 30.33
N PRO A 26 -10.63 -8.75 31.01
CA PRO A 26 -9.53 -7.88 30.66
C PRO A 26 -8.17 -8.58 30.72
N LEU A 27 -7.42 -8.47 29.62
CA LEU A 27 -6.04 -8.95 29.52
C LEU A 27 -5.07 -8.01 30.26
N THR A 28 -3.90 -8.55 30.58
CA THR A 28 -2.73 -7.80 31.06
C THR A 28 -1.51 -8.14 30.23
N VAL A 29 -0.53 -7.25 30.23
CA VAL A 29 0.81 -7.51 29.71
C VAL A 29 1.70 -7.99 30.85
N ASP A 30 2.38 -9.10 30.66
CA ASP A 30 3.42 -9.62 31.55
C ASP A 30 4.65 -10.02 30.73
N GLY A 31 5.70 -9.19 30.79
CA GLY A 31 6.85 -9.30 29.89
C GLY A 31 6.43 -9.35 28.42
N ALA A 32 6.88 -10.37 27.71
CA ALA A 32 6.59 -10.57 26.29
C ALA A 32 5.19 -11.15 25.95
N ASP A 33 4.34 -11.40 26.95
CA ASP A 33 3.05 -12.07 26.74
C ASP A 33 1.85 -11.22 27.14
N PHE A 34 0.75 -11.38 26.39
CA PHE A 34 -0.58 -11.07 26.89
C PHE A 34 -1.06 -12.22 27.76
N ILE A 35 -1.58 -11.91 28.95
CA ILE A 35 -2.02 -12.90 29.94
C ILE A 35 -3.49 -12.69 30.29
N THR A 36 -4.23 -13.80 30.34
CA THR A 36 -5.57 -13.83 30.92
C THR A 36 -5.48 -13.86 32.45
N LYS A 37 -6.06 -12.86 33.13
CA LYS A 37 -5.87 -12.70 34.59
C LYS A 37 -6.36 -13.88 35.43
N SER A 38 -7.47 -14.52 35.06
CA SER A 38 -8.03 -15.62 35.85
C SER A 38 -7.21 -16.90 35.77
N SER A 39 -6.70 -17.24 34.59
CA SER A 39 -6.02 -18.51 34.35
C SER A 39 -4.50 -18.41 34.43
N GLY A 40 -3.94 -17.20 34.20
CA GLY A 40 -2.50 -17.01 34.03
C GLY A 40 -1.97 -17.52 32.69
N ASN A 41 -2.84 -17.98 31.78
CA ASN A 41 -2.44 -18.49 30.48
C ASN A 41 -2.13 -17.34 29.53
N ARG A 42 -1.22 -17.64 28.59
CA ARG A 42 -0.92 -16.79 27.45
C ARG A 42 -2.16 -16.61 26.58
N PHE A 43 -2.31 -15.41 26.04
CA PHE A 43 -3.30 -15.07 25.03
C PHE A 43 -2.59 -14.78 23.71
N SER A 44 -2.77 -15.65 22.72
CA SER A 44 -2.29 -15.42 21.35
C SER A 44 -3.39 -14.71 20.54
N ILE A 45 -3.02 -13.61 19.87
CA ILE A 45 -3.92 -12.87 19.00
C ILE A 45 -4.17 -13.70 17.74
N ILE A 46 -5.43 -14.11 17.51
CA ILE A 46 -5.92 -14.67 16.25
C ILE A 46 -6.91 -13.65 15.71
N GLY A 47 -6.40 -12.73 14.89
CA GLY A 47 -7.14 -11.51 14.59
C GLY A 47 -7.47 -11.30 13.11
N VAL A 48 -8.32 -10.29 12.90
CA VAL A 48 -8.64 -9.72 11.59
C VAL A 48 -8.78 -8.21 11.75
N ASP A 49 -8.27 -7.46 10.80
CA ASP A 49 -8.45 -6.02 10.70
C ASP A 49 -9.88 -5.70 10.24
N TYR A 50 -10.61 -4.92 11.04
CA TYR A 50 -12.04 -4.69 10.87
C TYR A 50 -12.33 -3.19 10.68
N GLN A 51 -12.39 -2.78 9.42
CA GLN A 51 -12.79 -1.43 9.01
C GLN A 51 -13.74 -1.44 7.80
N PRO A 52 -14.95 -2.03 7.89
CA PRO A 52 -15.94 -1.95 6.81
C PRO A 52 -16.14 -0.54 6.25
N GLY A 53 -16.03 -0.42 4.92
CA GLY A 53 -16.08 0.85 4.19
C GLY A 53 -14.74 1.62 4.16
N GLY A 54 -13.68 1.08 4.75
CA GLY A 54 -12.36 1.67 4.82
C GLY A 54 -12.37 3.05 5.50
N SER A 55 -11.38 3.88 5.17
CA SER A 55 -11.33 5.27 5.65
C SER A 55 -12.51 6.12 5.15
N SER A 56 -13.14 5.72 4.04
CA SER A 56 -14.28 6.45 3.45
C SER A 56 -15.62 6.16 4.14
N GLY A 57 -15.68 5.06 4.91
CA GLY A 57 -16.86 4.63 5.66
C GLY A 57 -17.07 5.43 6.95
N VAL A 58 -16.07 6.19 7.40
CA VAL A 58 -16.15 6.98 8.63
C VAL A 58 -16.67 8.38 8.35
N THR A 59 -17.68 8.78 9.12
CA THR A 59 -18.28 10.11 9.09
C THR A 59 -18.32 10.69 10.50
N ALA A 60 -18.75 11.94 10.66
CA ALA A 60 -18.91 12.55 11.99
C ALA A 60 -19.95 11.84 12.88
N THR A 61 -20.78 10.96 12.32
CA THR A 61 -21.89 10.29 13.05
C THR A 61 -21.91 8.77 12.87
N SER A 62 -20.91 8.18 12.23
CA SER A 62 -20.86 6.74 11.99
C SER A 62 -19.42 6.28 11.76
N ASP A 63 -19.08 5.16 12.39
CA ASP A 63 -17.84 4.40 12.25
C ASP A 63 -18.15 2.88 12.26
N PRO A 64 -17.14 1.98 12.08
CA PRO A 64 -17.36 0.53 12.03
C PRO A 64 -18.03 -0.10 13.27
N LEU A 65 -18.03 0.60 14.41
CA LEU A 65 -18.56 0.12 15.69
C LEU A 65 -19.86 0.85 16.09
N SER A 66 -20.51 1.53 15.14
CA SER A 66 -21.72 2.31 15.37
C SER A 66 -23.03 1.67 14.89
N ASP A 67 -22.96 0.58 14.10
CA ASP A 67 -24.12 -0.13 13.57
C ASP A 67 -24.25 -1.54 14.20
N PRO A 68 -25.18 -1.74 15.15
CA PRO A 68 -25.35 -3.01 15.85
C PRO A 68 -25.68 -4.20 14.95
N GLU A 69 -26.42 -4.01 13.86
CA GLU A 69 -26.80 -5.11 12.96
C GLU A 69 -25.62 -5.53 12.10
N ALA A 70 -24.82 -4.57 11.62
CA ALA A 70 -23.55 -4.86 10.93
C ALA A 70 -22.57 -5.57 11.87
N CYS A 71 -22.39 -5.06 13.09
CA CYS A 71 -21.53 -5.70 14.09
C CYS A 71 -22.00 -7.12 14.44
N LEU A 72 -23.31 -7.37 14.56
CA LEU A 72 -23.86 -8.71 14.79
C LEU A 72 -23.57 -9.64 13.62
N ARG A 73 -23.89 -9.22 12.39
CA ARG A 73 -23.60 -9.98 11.16
C ARG A 73 -22.14 -10.40 11.11
N ASP A 74 -21.24 -9.45 11.34
CA ASP A 74 -19.82 -9.64 11.15
C ASP A 74 -19.18 -10.41 12.31
N ALA A 75 -19.62 -10.18 13.55
CA ALA A 75 -19.20 -10.96 14.70
C ALA A 75 -19.53 -12.45 14.55
N ILE A 76 -20.68 -12.82 13.95
CA ILE A 76 -21.03 -14.22 13.72
C ILE A 76 -20.03 -14.90 12.77
N LEU A 77 -19.61 -14.21 11.71
CA LEU A 77 -18.66 -14.75 10.73
C LEU A 77 -17.24 -14.81 11.30
N LEU A 78 -16.79 -13.75 11.97
CA LEU A 78 -15.51 -13.72 12.67
C LEU A 78 -15.44 -14.80 13.76
N GLN A 79 -16.52 -14.95 14.53
CA GLN A 79 -16.61 -15.99 15.56
C GLN A 79 -16.45 -17.39 14.95
N ARG A 80 -17.11 -17.64 13.81
CA ARG A 80 -17.01 -18.92 13.11
C ARG A 80 -15.61 -19.21 12.54
N LEU A 81 -14.84 -18.19 12.16
CA LEU A 81 -13.43 -18.36 11.78
C LEU A 81 -12.54 -18.76 12.97
N GLY A 82 -12.97 -18.49 14.20
CA GLY A 82 -12.13 -18.61 15.39
C GLY A 82 -11.36 -17.34 15.73
N VAL A 83 -11.74 -16.20 15.15
CA VAL A 83 -11.13 -14.90 15.44
C VAL A 83 -11.44 -14.51 16.88
N ASN A 84 -10.43 -14.06 17.60
CA ASN A 84 -10.53 -13.64 18.99
C ASN A 84 -10.21 -12.16 19.20
N THR A 85 -9.74 -11.46 18.17
CA THR A 85 -9.35 -10.05 18.24
C THR A 85 -9.69 -9.34 16.93
N ILE A 86 -10.24 -8.14 17.00
CA ILE A 86 -10.34 -7.23 15.86
C ILE A 86 -9.49 -5.99 16.09
N ARG A 87 -8.90 -5.46 15.03
CA ARG A 87 -8.30 -4.11 15.02
C ARG A 87 -9.20 -3.13 14.30
N VAL A 88 -9.39 -1.94 14.85
CA VAL A 88 -10.19 -0.88 14.22
C VAL A 88 -9.38 0.41 14.17
N TYR A 89 -9.26 1.01 12.98
CA TYR A 89 -8.32 2.08 12.69
C TYR A 89 -8.88 3.48 12.91
N ASN A 90 -10.13 3.71 12.52
CA ASN A 90 -10.74 5.03 12.52
C ASN A 90 -12.05 4.98 13.31
N LEU A 91 -12.08 5.71 14.42
CA LEU A 91 -13.21 5.78 15.36
C LEU A 91 -13.58 7.22 15.69
N ILE A 92 -14.84 7.43 16.08
CA ILE A 92 -15.37 8.72 16.53
C ILE A 92 -15.77 8.61 17.99
N ALA A 93 -15.12 9.35 18.89
CA ALA A 93 -15.37 9.21 20.32
C ALA A 93 -16.81 9.56 20.76
N ASP A 94 -17.47 10.50 20.06
CA ASP A 94 -18.72 11.11 20.52
C ASP A 94 -20.00 10.37 20.10
N ILE A 95 -19.89 9.19 19.48
CA ILE A 95 -21.05 8.36 19.09
C ILE A 95 -21.17 7.12 19.97
N ASP A 96 -22.35 6.47 19.96
CA ASP A 96 -22.61 5.29 20.77
C ASP A 96 -22.01 4.02 20.14
N HIS A 97 -21.24 3.27 20.93
CA HIS A 97 -20.64 1.98 20.54
C HIS A 97 -21.07 0.83 21.45
N ASP A 98 -21.96 1.10 22.42
CA ASP A 98 -22.28 0.18 23.53
C ASP A 98 -22.67 -1.20 23.00
N GLN A 99 -23.52 -1.22 21.98
CA GLN A 99 -24.10 -2.46 21.49
C GLN A 99 -23.12 -3.25 20.62
N CYS A 100 -22.34 -2.60 19.74
CA CYS A 100 -21.28 -3.27 18.96
C CYS A 100 -20.20 -3.84 19.87
N ALA A 101 -19.68 -3.05 20.82
CA ALA A 101 -18.68 -3.52 21.77
C ALA A 101 -19.21 -4.70 22.58
N SER A 102 -20.49 -4.68 22.98
CA SER A 102 -21.14 -5.78 23.70
C SER A 102 -21.35 -7.03 22.85
N ILE A 103 -21.64 -6.89 21.55
CA ILE A 103 -21.76 -8.00 20.60
C ILE A 103 -20.40 -8.69 20.43
N PHE A 104 -19.33 -7.95 20.14
CA PHE A 104 -17.99 -8.53 20.04
C PHE A 104 -17.55 -9.16 21.36
N ASN A 105 -17.85 -8.51 22.48
CA ASN A 105 -17.60 -9.08 23.80
C ASN A 105 -18.33 -10.42 23.98
N ALA A 106 -19.64 -10.49 23.70
CA ALA A 106 -20.43 -11.72 23.76
C ALA A 106 -19.91 -12.82 22.81
N ALA A 107 -19.29 -12.43 21.70
CA ALA A 107 -18.68 -13.33 20.75
C ALA A 107 -17.35 -13.94 21.24
N GLY A 108 -16.77 -13.43 22.34
CA GLY A 108 -15.42 -13.78 22.77
C GLY A 108 -14.30 -13.01 22.07
N ILE A 109 -14.62 -11.85 21.48
CA ILE A 109 -13.73 -11.09 20.59
C ILE A 109 -13.29 -9.79 21.26
N TYR A 110 -11.97 -9.62 21.38
CA TYR A 110 -11.32 -8.41 21.85
C TYR A 110 -11.20 -7.34 20.76
N MET A 111 -11.03 -6.09 21.17
CA MET A 111 -10.78 -4.96 20.29
C MET A 111 -9.43 -4.33 20.61
N ILE A 112 -8.59 -4.13 19.60
CA ILE A 112 -7.41 -3.27 19.66
C ILE A 112 -7.66 -2.05 18.77
N LEU A 113 -7.51 -0.85 19.34
CA LEU A 113 -8.06 0.35 18.73
C LEU A 113 -6.96 1.38 18.46
N ASP A 114 -6.92 1.91 17.24
CA ASP A 114 -6.10 3.07 16.92
C ASP A 114 -6.82 4.35 17.43
N VAL A 115 -6.05 5.30 17.98
CA VAL A 115 -6.60 6.56 18.54
C VAL A 115 -6.56 7.73 17.56
N ASN A 116 -6.03 7.51 16.36
CA ASN A 116 -5.95 8.52 15.33
C ASN A 116 -7.09 8.31 14.33
N ASN A 117 -7.56 9.39 13.70
CA ASN A 117 -8.40 9.30 12.52
C ASN A 117 -8.06 10.43 11.53
N GLY A 118 -8.50 10.29 10.28
CA GLY A 118 -8.14 11.22 9.19
C GLY A 118 -8.75 12.63 9.24
N PHE A 119 -9.44 13.02 10.32
CA PHE A 119 -10.05 14.34 10.47
C PHE A 119 -9.06 15.41 10.98
N ASP A 120 -9.49 16.67 10.97
CA ASP A 120 -8.66 17.77 11.48
C ASP A 120 -8.42 17.64 13.00
N ASN A 121 -7.16 17.78 13.40
CA ASN A 121 -6.71 17.67 14.81
C ASN A 121 -6.91 16.28 15.44
N SER A 122 -6.95 15.21 14.67
CA SER A 122 -7.12 13.84 15.20
C SER A 122 -6.08 12.86 14.67
N TYR A 123 -4.99 13.36 14.10
CA TYR A 123 -3.84 12.57 13.70
C TYR A 123 -2.52 13.29 14.03
N LEU A 124 -1.44 12.52 14.01
CA LEU A 124 -0.07 13.03 14.09
C LEU A 124 0.58 12.96 12.70
N ASP A 125 0.93 14.12 12.14
CA ASP A 125 1.61 14.22 10.84
C ASP A 125 3.06 13.73 10.96
N ARG A 126 3.40 12.64 10.26
CA ARG A 126 4.75 12.06 10.27
C ARG A 126 5.84 13.03 9.81
N SER A 127 5.54 13.93 8.87
CA SER A 127 6.52 14.83 8.25
C SER A 127 6.80 16.08 9.10
N ALA A 128 5.84 16.45 9.97
CA ALA A 128 5.91 17.61 10.84
C ALA A 128 5.14 17.39 12.15
N PRO A 129 5.50 16.39 12.98
CA PRO A 129 4.70 15.98 14.14
C PRO A 129 4.55 17.09 15.19
N TRP A 130 5.50 18.02 15.26
CA TRP A 130 5.44 19.20 16.13
C TRP A 130 4.29 20.16 15.80
N THR A 131 3.72 20.08 14.60
CA THR A 131 2.60 20.95 14.17
C THR A 131 1.24 20.39 14.56
N THR A 132 1.14 19.07 14.75
CA THR A 132 -0.12 18.34 14.99
C THR A 132 -0.22 17.77 16.40
N TYR A 133 0.92 17.59 17.09
CA TYR A 133 0.96 17.31 18.53
C TYR A 133 0.50 18.53 19.35
N THR A 134 -0.81 18.68 19.50
CA THR A 134 -1.48 19.84 20.07
C THR A 134 -2.46 19.44 21.17
N ASN A 135 -2.95 20.42 21.94
CA ASN A 135 -4.01 20.18 22.92
C ASN A 135 -5.29 19.61 22.28
N ALA A 136 -5.64 20.06 21.06
CA ALA A 136 -6.82 19.57 20.35
C ALA A 136 -6.67 18.08 19.98
N TYR A 137 -5.50 17.70 19.46
CA TYR A 137 -5.17 16.30 19.19
C TYR A 137 -5.21 15.42 20.43
N LEU A 138 -4.57 15.83 21.52
CA LEU A 138 -4.61 15.04 22.75
C LEU A 138 -6.01 15.00 23.40
N THR A 139 -6.83 16.04 23.22
CA THR A 139 -8.25 15.99 23.63
C THR A 139 -8.99 14.91 22.87
N HIS A 140 -8.79 14.81 21.55
CA HIS A 140 -9.37 13.74 20.73
C HIS A 140 -8.94 12.34 21.21
N VAL A 141 -7.63 12.14 21.38
CA VAL A 141 -7.06 10.86 21.86
C VAL A 141 -7.66 10.47 23.21
N PHE A 142 -7.76 11.41 24.16
CA PHE A 142 -8.36 11.15 25.47
C PHE A 142 -9.87 10.89 25.40
N SER A 143 -10.60 11.51 24.47
CA SER A 143 -12.01 11.19 24.24
C SER A 143 -12.21 9.76 23.73
N ILE A 144 -11.33 9.25 22.87
CA ILE A 144 -11.37 7.83 22.44
C ILE A 144 -11.11 6.90 23.64
N ILE A 145 -10.16 7.26 24.52
CA ILE A 145 -9.91 6.51 25.76
C ILE A 145 -11.17 6.48 26.64
N GLU A 146 -11.83 7.62 26.86
CA GLU A 146 -13.06 7.68 27.66
C GLU A 146 -14.21 6.85 27.08
N ALA A 147 -14.38 6.88 25.75
CA ALA A 147 -15.44 6.16 25.06
C ALA A 147 -15.28 4.64 25.19
N PHE A 148 -14.05 4.12 25.10
CA PHE A 148 -13.80 2.67 25.01
C PHE A 148 -13.22 2.00 26.26
N ALA A 149 -12.58 2.76 27.16
CA ALA A 149 -11.99 2.21 28.40
C ALA A 149 -12.95 1.35 29.25
N PRO A 150 -14.26 1.66 29.34
CA PRO A 150 -15.21 0.87 30.12
C PRO A 150 -15.46 -0.55 29.58
N TYR A 151 -15.18 -0.83 28.30
CA TYR A 151 -15.44 -2.15 27.73
C TYR A 151 -14.38 -3.17 28.19
N PRO A 152 -14.79 -4.35 28.69
CA PRO A 152 -13.86 -5.36 29.19
C PRO A 152 -13.04 -6.02 28.06
N ASN A 153 -13.60 -6.08 26.85
CA ASN A 153 -12.97 -6.64 25.66
C ASN A 153 -12.04 -5.65 24.93
N LEU A 154 -11.85 -4.43 25.42
CA LEU A 154 -10.79 -3.56 24.90
C LEU A 154 -9.43 -4.08 25.38
N LEU A 155 -8.66 -4.68 24.46
CA LEU A 155 -7.34 -5.24 24.69
C LEU A 155 -6.31 -4.14 24.92
N GLY A 156 -6.30 -3.11 24.07
CA GLY A 156 -5.33 -2.02 24.15
C GLY A 156 -5.53 -0.96 23.07
N PHE A 157 -4.73 0.09 23.14
CA PHE A 157 -4.71 1.17 22.16
C PHE A 157 -3.39 1.25 21.40
N PHE A 158 -3.44 1.56 20.11
CA PHE A 158 -2.27 2.01 19.36
C PHE A 158 -2.15 3.53 19.45
N SER A 159 -1.01 4.03 19.92
CA SER A 159 -0.69 5.47 19.96
C SER A 159 -0.35 6.06 18.59
N GLY A 160 -0.21 5.21 17.57
CA GLY A 160 0.07 5.59 16.19
C GLY A 160 0.28 4.36 15.30
N ASN A 161 0.08 4.55 14.01
CA ASN A 161 0.25 3.55 12.96
C ASN A 161 1.19 4.09 11.88
N GLU A 162 2.34 3.43 11.69
CA GLU A 162 3.34 3.76 10.66
C GLU A 162 3.70 5.25 10.55
N VAL A 163 3.72 5.95 11.69
CA VAL A 163 4.15 7.36 11.73
C VAL A 163 5.66 7.45 11.54
N ILE A 164 6.41 6.53 12.13
CA ILE A 164 7.85 6.37 11.94
C ILE A 164 8.05 5.48 10.71
N ASN A 165 8.45 6.10 9.60
CA ASN A 165 8.81 5.41 8.37
C ASN A 165 9.75 6.28 7.50
N GLN A 166 9.94 5.92 6.24
CA GLN A 166 10.87 6.60 5.32
C GLN A 166 10.55 8.09 5.08
N ASP A 167 9.30 8.48 5.23
CA ASP A 167 8.81 9.85 4.99
C ASP A 167 8.75 10.69 6.27
N SER A 168 9.04 10.07 7.41
CA SER A 168 8.93 10.72 8.71
C SER A 168 10.04 11.73 8.96
N ALA A 169 9.73 12.78 9.71
CA ALA A 169 10.75 13.62 10.31
C ALA A 169 11.61 12.77 11.25
N VAL A 170 12.92 13.01 11.28
CA VAL A 170 13.85 12.23 12.10
C VAL A 170 13.36 12.12 13.55
N ASN A 171 12.87 13.21 14.14
CA ASN A 171 12.39 13.25 15.53
C ASN A 171 10.96 12.73 15.75
N ALA A 172 10.27 12.16 14.75
CA ALA A 172 8.96 11.54 14.91
C ALA A 172 8.88 10.48 16.03
N PRO A 173 9.91 9.65 16.29
CA PRO A 173 9.91 8.71 17.42
C PRO A 173 9.67 9.39 18.78
N ALA A 174 10.22 10.60 19.00
CA ALA A 174 10.02 11.34 20.24
C ALA A 174 8.55 11.75 20.46
N TYR A 175 7.84 12.08 19.38
CA TYR A 175 6.43 12.46 19.45
C TYR A 175 5.53 11.25 19.71
N ILE A 176 5.80 10.11 19.07
CA ILE A 176 5.09 8.85 19.38
C ILE A 176 5.28 8.46 20.84
N ARG A 177 6.51 8.57 21.34
CA ARG A 177 6.83 8.29 22.74
C ARG A 177 6.16 9.28 23.70
N ALA A 178 5.99 10.54 23.30
CA ALA A 178 5.25 11.54 24.09
C ALA A 178 3.72 11.30 24.08
N VAL A 179 3.13 10.92 22.94
CA VAL A 179 1.72 10.53 22.87
C VAL A 179 1.46 9.30 23.74
N THR A 180 2.33 8.29 23.68
CA THR A 180 2.29 7.11 24.55
C THR A 180 2.30 7.48 26.03
N ARG A 181 3.25 8.33 26.44
CA ARG A 181 3.33 8.87 27.82
C ARG A 181 2.02 9.52 28.24
N ASP A 182 1.47 10.39 27.39
CA ASP A 182 0.29 11.18 27.73
C ASP A 182 -0.98 10.34 27.82
N MET A 183 -1.13 9.35 26.92
CA MET A 183 -2.20 8.35 27.00
C MET A 183 -2.12 7.54 28.30
N LYS A 184 -0.92 7.03 28.63
CA LYS A 184 -0.73 6.22 29.83
C LYS A 184 -0.92 7.02 31.12
N ASP A 185 -0.47 8.27 31.16
CA ASP A 185 -0.71 9.17 32.29
C ASP A 185 -2.20 9.51 32.43
N TYR A 186 -2.92 9.71 31.32
CA TYR A 186 -4.37 9.92 31.33
C TYR A 186 -5.11 8.69 31.86
N ILE A 187 -4.79 7.50 31.34
CA ILE A 187 -5.36 6.21 31.77
C ILE A 187 -5.09 6.00 33.25
N ALA A 188 -3.85 6.13 33.70
CA ALA A 188 -3.47 5.93 35.11
C ALA A 188 -4.22 6.87 36.06
N LYS A 189 -4.59 8.07 35.59
CA LYS A 189 -5.27 9.06 36.40
C LYS A 189 -6.79 8.93 36.40
N ASN A 190 -7.40 8.59 35.26
CA ASN A 190 -8.84 8.70 35.03
C ASN A 190 -9.54 7.36 34.83
N VAL A 191 -8.80 6.27 34.56
CA VAL A 191 -9.35 4.96 34.24
C VAL A 191 -8.94 3.94 35.31
N ALA A 192 -9.90 3.20 35.86
CA ALA A 192 -9.63 2.24 36.93
C ALA A 192 -8.88 0.98 36.43
N ARG A 193 -9.08 0.63 35.17
CA ARG A 193 -8.45 -0.53 34.51
C ARG A 193 -7.10 -0.13 33.93
N GLN A 194 -6.11 -1.00 34.10
CA GLN A 194 -4.86 -0.89 33.35
C GLN A 194 -5.13 -1.30 31.90
N ILE A 195 -4.92 -0.38 30.96
CA ILE A 195 -5.11 -0.59 29.53
C ILE A 195 -3.75 -0.34 28.87
N PRO A 196 -3.18 -1.35 28.19
CA PRO A 196 -1.88 -1.20 27.56
C PRO A 196 -1.97 -0.28 26.34
N VAL A 197 -0.90 0.50 26.13
CA VAL A 197 -0.75 1.39 24.96
C VAL A 197 0.49 0.97 24.19
N GLY A 198 0.30 0.57 22.94
CA GLY A 198 1.37 0.13 22.04
C GLY A 198 1.50 0.99 20.79
N TYR A 199 2.31 0.51 19.84
CA TYR A 199 2.55 1.16 18.56
C TYR A 199 2.53 0.14 17.42
N SER A 200 1.93 0.51 16.27
CA SER A 200 1.91 -0.30 15.06
C SER A 200 2.95 0.23 14.08
N ALA A 201 3.99 -0.56 13.80
CA ALA A 201 5.14 -0.18 13.01
C ALA A 201 5.06 -0.66 11.56
N ALA A 202 5.64 0.11 10.65
CA ALA A 202 5.86 -0.31 9.27
C ALA A 202 7.03 -1.30 9.22
N ASP A 203 6.94 -2.31 8.35
CA ASP A 203 8.06 -3.19 8.03
C ASP A 203 9.10 -2.49 7.14
N VAL A 204 9.88 -1.62 7.79
CA VAL A 204 11.03 -0.96 7.19
C VAL A 204 12.29 -1.53 7.81
N ALA A 205 12.94 -2.47 7.12
CA ALA A 205 14.12 -3.19 7.62
C ALA A 205 15.21 -2.29 8.24
N THR A 206 15.41 -1.06 7.74
CA THR A 206 16.42 -0.13 8.27
C THR A 206 15.99 0.65 9.50
N LEU A 207 14.70 0.67 9.83
CA LEU A 207 14.13 1.44 10.95
C LEU A 207 13.50 0.53 12.01
N LEU A 208 13.12 -0.70 11.66
CA LEU A 208 12.31 -1.58 12.50
C LEU A 208 12.98 -1.86 13.85
N SER A 209 14.24 -2.31 13.84
CA SER A 209 14.99 -2.61 15.06
C SER A 209 15.14 -1.37 15.95
N ASP A 210 15.54 -0.25 15.36
CA ASP A 210 15.73 1.01 16.09
C ASP A 210 14.39 1.55 16.62
N THR A 211 13.28 1.38 15.89
CA THR A 211 11.94 1.79 16.33
C THR A 211 11.47 0.97 17.53
N TRP A 212 11.67 -0.35 17.48
CA TRP A 212 11.34 -1.25 18.57
C TRP A 212 12.17 -0.95 19.82
N GLU A 213 13.49 -0.82 19.69
CA GLU A 213 14.39 -0.48 20.80
C GLU A 213 14.07 0.91 21.36
N TYR A 214 13.90 1.91 20.49
CA TYR A 214 13.64 3.29 20.90
C TYR A 214 12.31 3.45 21.62
N LEU A 215 11.25 2.75 21.23
CA LEU A 215 9.94 2.85 21.89
C LEU A 215 9.83 1.90 23.10
N GLY A 216 10.54 0.77 23.06
CA GLY A 216 10.49 -0.32 24.05
C GLY A 216 11.52 -0.24 25.19
N CYS A 217 12.52 0.64 25.12
CA CYS A 217 13.45 0.84 26.24
C CYS A 217 12.83 1.66 27.39
N GLU A 218 13.31 1.49 28.63
CA GLU A 218 12.90 2.26 29.80
C GLU A 218 13.67 3.58 29.94
N LEU A 219 12.92 4.63 30.21
CA LEU A 219 13.44 5.98 30.33
C LEU A 219 13.30 6.48 31.77
N ALA A 220 14.43 6.71 32.45
CA ALA A 220 14.47 7.01 33.89
C ALA A 220 13.70 8.27 34.30
N ASN A 221 13.60 9.27 33.43
CA ASN A 221 12.87 10.53 33.68
C ASN A 221 11.41 10.50 33.18
N SER A 222 10.94 9.41 32.57
CA SER A 222 9.57 9.27 32.08
C SER A 222 9.20 7.79 31.85
N THR A 223 8.95 7.06 32.94
CA THR A 223 8.64 5.61 32.90
C THR A 223 7.34 5.27 32.17
N SER A 224 6.37 6.18 32.10
CA SER A 224 5.12 5.95 31.35
C SER A 224 5.25 6.09 29.83
N SER A 225 6.41 6.50 29.32
CA SER A 225 6.61 6.74 27.88
C SER A 225 6.91 5.49 27.05
N LYS A 226 7.32 4.39 27.69
CA LYS A 226 7.56 3.12 27.01
C LYS A 226 6.22 2.54 26.54
N ILE A 227 6.20 2.00 25.33
CA ILE A 227 5.06 1.21 24.82
C ILE A 227 4.90 -0.10 25.61
N ASP A 228 3.67 -0.60 25.68
CA ASP A 228 3.34 -1.85 26.38
C ASP A 228 3.30 -3.06 25.45
N PHE A 229 3.15 -2.86 24.14
CA PHE A 229 3.24 -3.90 23.10
C PHE A 229 3.64 -3.27 21.76
N PHE A 230 4.12 -4.10 20.82
CA PHE A 230 4.61 -3.70 19.51
C PHE A 230 3.91 -4.50 18.40
N GLY A 231 3.14 -3.81 17.57
CA GLY A 231 2.57 -4.36 16.35
C GLY A 231 3.50 -4.14 15.16
N LEU A 232 3.61 -5.14 14.29
CA LEU A 232 4.30 -5.02 13.01
C LEU A 232 3.33 -5.28 11.85
N ASN A 233 3.25 -4.35 10.90
CA ASN A 233 2.54 -4.56 9.64
C ASN A 233 3.46 -5.34 8.69
N ASP A 234 3.29 -6.66 8.63
CA ASP A 234 4.18 -7.59 7.92
C ASP A 234 3.51 -8.20 6.68
N TYR A 235 4.15 -8.02 5.52
CA TYR A 235 3.68 -8.57 4.24
C TYR A 235 4.76 -9.38 3.51
N GLU A 236 5.79 -9.85 4.22
CA GLU A 236 6.94 -10.53 3.59
C GLU A 236 6.59 -11.95 3.09
N TRP A 237 5.57 -12.59 3.67
CA TRP A 237 5.10 -13.90 3.22
C TRP A 237 4.03 -13.81 2.13
N CYS A 238 4.40 -14.03 0.87
CA CYS A 238 3.48 -14.06 -0.27
C CYS A 238 3.40 -15.47 -0.91
N GLY A 239 2.18 -15.99 -1.09
CA GLY A 239 1.93 -17.29 -1.73
C GLY A 239 2.60 -18.47 -1.01
N ASP A 240 3.13 -19.42 -1.78
CA ASP A 240 3.91 -20.54 -1.24
C ASP A 240 5.33 -20.08 -0.87
N SER A 241 5.47 -19.59 0.35
CA SER A 241 6.76 -19.23 0.97
C SER A 241 7.12 -20.19 2.10
N SER A 242 8.19 -19.88 2.84
CA SER A 242 8.65 -20.65 4.01
C SER A 242 9.18 -19.72 5.10
N TYR A 243 9.35 -20.25 6.31
CA TYR A 243 9.93 -19.52 7.46
C TYR A 243 11.25 -18.80 7.15
N MET A 244 12.10 -19.42 6.32
CA MET A 244 13.38 -18.84 5.91
C MET A 244 13.26 -17.88 4.73
N GLN A 245 12.42 -18.20 3.74
CA GLN A 245 12.28 -17.40 2.53
C GLN A 245 11.50 -16.10 2.77
N SER A 246 10.53 -16.14 3.69
CA SER A 246 9.76 -14.97 4.10
C SER A 246 10.55 -13.98 4.94
N GLY A 247 11.66 -14.37 5.58
CA GLY A 247 12.34 -13.51 6.55
C GLY A 247 11.82 -13.64 7.98
N TYR A 248 10.81 -14.48 8.23
CA TYR A 248 10.25 -14.70 9.58
C TYR A 248 11.29 -15.20 10.58
N ASN A 249 12.30 -15.94 10.11
CA ASN A 249 13.44 -16.33 10.92
C ASN A 249 14.27 -15.13 11.43
N VAL A 250 14.37 -14.07 10.65
CA VAL A 250 15.06 -12.83 11.02
C VAL A 250 14.24 -12.07 12.06
N LEU A 251 12.92 -12.00 11.90
CA LEU A 251 12.03 -11.37 12.87
C LEU A 251 12.07 -12.09 14.23
N VAL A 252 12.03 -13.43 14.24
CA VAL A 252 12.17 -14.21 15.48
C VAL A 252 13.53 -13.98 16.13
N GLN A 253 14.62 -13.91 15.34
CA GLN A 253 15.94 -13.61 15.87
C GLN A 253 15.99 -12.20 16.48
N GLN A 254 15.37 -11.22 15.85
CA GLN A 254 15.34 -9.83 16.29
C GLN A 254 14.55 -9.66 17.59
N PHE A 255 13.34 -10.24 17.66
CA PHE A 255 12.45 -10.09 18.81
C PHE A 255 12.65 -11.15 19.90
N GLY A 256 13.61 -12.05 19.76
CA GLY A 256 13.81 -13.21 20.65
C GLY A 256 14.02 -12.85 22.14
N ASN A 257 14.46 -11.63 22.44
CA ASN A 257 14.67 -11.12 23.80
C ASN A 257 13.69 -9.98 24.15
N THR A 258 12.54 -9.89 23.49
CA THR A 258 11.57 -8.83 23.78
C THR A 258 11.06 -8.90 25.21
N SER A 259 10.78 -7.72 25.77
CA SER A 259 10.20 -7.53 27.11
C SER A 259 8.76 -7.01 27.06
N ILE A 260 8.21 -6.92 25.86
CA ILE A 260 6.83 -6.52 25.55
C ILE A 260 6.29 -7.48 24.47
N PRO A 261 4.97 -7.71 24.40
CA PRO A 261 4.39 -8.53 23.35
C PRO A 261 4.65 -7.95 21.97
N VAL A 262 5.14 -8.79 21.06
CA VAL A 262 5.32 -8.47 19.64
C VAL A 262 4.39 -9.35 18.82
N PHE A 263 3.63 -8.78 17.90
CA PHE A 263 2.70 -9.53 17.04
C PHE A 263 2.58 -8.85 15.68
N PHE A 264 2.03 -9.55 14.70
CA PHE A 264 1.71 -8.91 13.43
C PHE A 264 0.41 -8.13 13.56
N SER A 265 0.51 -6.81 13.58
CA SER A 265 -0.67 -5.94 13.61
C SER A 265 -1.43 -5.92 12.29
N GLU A 266 -0.78 -6.36 11.21
CA GLU A 266 -1.35 -6.70 9.90
C GLU A 266 -0.51 -7.83 9.29
N TYR A 267 -1.15 -8.81 8.65
CA TYR A 267 -0.48 -9.73 7.72
C TYR A 267 -1.40 -10.26 6.62
N GLY A 268 -0.80 -10.80 5.56
CA GLY A 268 -1.54 -11.52 4.51
C GLY A 268 -1.35 -10.92 3.13
N CYS A 269 -0.10 -10.92 2.63
CA CYS A 269 0.26 -10.46 1.29
C CYS A 269 -0.66 -11.02 0.19
N ASN A 270 -1.24 -10.14 -0.64
CA ASN A 270 -2.10 -10.50 -1.75
C ASN A 270 -1.40 -10.50 -3.13
N LYS A 271 -0.06 -10.46 -3.19
CA LYS A 271 0.66 -10.54 -4.49
C LYS A 271 0.44 -11.85 -5.25
N VAL A 272 0.02 -12.91 -4.54
CA VAL A 272 -0.34 -14.20 -5.11
C VAL A 272 -1.76 -14.51 -4.63
N GLU A 273 -2.68 -14.66 -5.57
CA GLU A 273 -4.09 -14.89 -5.30
C GLU A 273 -4.56 -16.25 -5.84
N PRO A 274 -5.53 -16.91 -5.17
CA PRO A 274 -6.10 -16.53 -3.86
C PRO A 274 -5.09 -16.69 -2.71
N ARG A 275 -5.28 -15.98 -1.60
CA ARG A 275 -4.39 -16.11 -0.45
C ARG A 275 -4.66 -17.43 0.27
N THR A 276 -3.66 -18.31 0.27
CA THR A 276 -3.76 -19.64 0.89
C THR A 276 -3.34 -19.68 2.36
N PHE A 277 -2.85 -18.54 2.89
CA PHE A 277 -2.45 -18.32 4.29
C PHE A 277 -1.51 -19.39 4.86
N THR A 278 -0.59 -19.90 4.03
CA THR A 278 0.38 -20.94 4.44
C THR A 278 1.33 -20.49 5.55
N ASN A 279 1.40 -19.19 5.83
CA ASN A 279 2.12 -18.59 6.95
C ASN A 279 1.46 -18.86 8.31
N VAL A 280 0.14 -19.05 8.38
CA VAL A 280 -0.62 -19.16 9.63
C VAL A 280 -0.11 -20.30 10.52
N PRO A 281 0.02 -21.56 10.05
CA PRO A 281 0.56 -22.63 10.89
C PRO A 281 2.00 -22.40 11.38
N VAL A 282 2.77 -21.55 10.68
CA VAL A 282 4.14 -21.18 11.08
C VAL A 282 4.12 -20.09 12.14
N LEU A 283 3.29 -19.06 11.97
CA LEU A 283 3.13 -17.94 12.92
C LEU A 283 2.70 -18.42 14.31
N TYR A 284 1.78 -19.40 14.36
CA TYR A 284 1.29 -19.98 15.61
C TYR A 284 2.00 -21.28 16.01
N GLY A 285 3.08 -21.65 15.30
CA GLY A 285 3.88 -22.84 15.57
C GLY A 285 5.09 -22.56 16.46
N ASP A 286 5.79 -23.62 16.85
CA ASP A 286 6.94 -23.55 17.77
C ASP A 286 8.02 -22.54 17.34
N GLN A 287 8.26 -22.43 16.02
CA GLN A 287 9.30 -21.58 15.43
C GLN A 287 9.07 -20.08 15.66
N MET A 288 7.82 -19.67 15.87
CA MET A 288 7.44 -18.27 16.04
C MET A 288 6.77 -17.99 17.38
N SER A 289 6.92 -18.90 18.34
CA SER A 289 6.38 -18.77 19.70
C SER A 289 6.81 -17.50 20.45
N VAL A 290 7.87 -16.81 20.00
CA VAL A 290 8.28 -15.48 20.50
C VAL A 290 7.23 -14.39 20.20
N LEU A 291 6.52 -14.49 19.08
CA LEU A 291 5.47 -13.55 18.71
C LEU A 291 4.13 -13.99 19.31
N SER A 292 3.26 -13.02 19.59
CA SER A 292 1.95 -13.21 20.23
C SER A 292 0.81 -13.32 19.20
N GLY A 293 1.08 -13.90 18.03
CA GLY A 293 0.11 -14.10 16.95
C GLY A 293 0.02 -12.91 15.97
N GLY A 294 -1.16 -12.66 15.41
CA GLY A 294 -1.38 -11.52 14.53
C GLY A 294 -2.79 -11.35 13.98
N LEU A 295 -2.98 -10.30 13.18
CA LEU A 295 -4.25 -9.96 12.54
C LEU A 295 -4.16 -10.00 11.01
N VAL A 296 -5.11 -10.67 10.36
CA VAL A 296 -5.20 -10.68 8.89
C VAL A 296 -5.75 -9.35 8.38
N TYR A 297 -5.05 -8.73 7.44
CA TYR A 297 -5.53 -7.57 6.69
C TYR A 297 -6.25 -8.04 5.42
N GLU A 298 -7.56 -7.83 5.23
CA GLU A 298 -8.55 -7.26 6.15
C GLU A 298 -9.92 -7.95 6.00
N TYR A 299 -10.90 -7.63 6.84
CA TYR A 299 -12.22 -8.28 6.85
C TYR A 299 -13.03 -8.03 5.58
N SER A 300 -13.32 -6.77 5.29
CA SER A 300 -14.21 -6.38 4.18
C SER A 300 -13.42 -6.12 2.90
N GLU A 301 -13.92 -6.63 1.78
CA GLU A 301 -13.38 -6.36 0.45
C GLU A 301 -13.52 -4.89 0.09
N ASP A 302 -12.40 -4.30 -0.32
CA ASP A 302 -12.33 -2.97 -0.92
C ASP A 302 -11.47 -3.05 -2.19
N THR A 303 -11.22 -1.93 -2.86
CA THR A 303 -10.46 -1.87 -4.13
C THR A 303 -8.99 -2.27 -4.01
N ASN A 304 -8.53 -2.62 -2.81
CA ASN A 304 -7.19 -3.11 -2.52
C ASN A 304 -7.09 -4.65 -2.60
N ASP A 305 -8.22 -5.35 -2.81
CA ASP A 305 -8.32 -6.81 -2.99
C ASP A 305 -7.75 -7.59 -1.78
N TYR A 306 -8.01 -7.13 -0.55
CA TYR A 306 -7.56 -7.75 0.71
C TYR A 306 -8.68 -8.38 1.55
N GLY A 307 -9.93 -8.31 1.11
CA GLY A 307 -11.08 -8.73 1.91
C GLY A 307 -11.19 -10.24 2.10
N LEU A 308 -11.81 -10.63 3.21
CA LEU A 308 -12.32 -11.98 3.44
C LEU A 308 -13.79 -12.10 3.02
N VAL A 309 -14.54 -11.01 3.06
CA VAL A 309 -15.96 -10.96 2.73
C VAL A 309 -16.28 -9.78 1.83
N ASN A 310 -17.20 -9.95 0.90
CA ASN A 310 -17.77 -8.87 0.11
C ASN A 310 -19.18 -8.54 0.65
N ILE A 311 -19.33 -7.34 1.21
CA ILE A 311 -20.59 -6.84 1.77
C ILE A 311 -21.34 -6.12 0.64
N THR A 312 -22.30 -6.79 0.01
CA THR A 312 -23.04 -6.23 -1.13
C THR A 312 -24.17 -5.31 -0.69
N SER A 313 -24.77 -5.56 0.48
CA SER A 313 -25.75 -4.70 1.13
C SER A 313 -25.77 -4.94 2.64
N ALA A 314 -26.61 -4.19 3.37
CA ALA A 314 -26.81 -4.41 4.81
C ALA A 314 -27.29 -5.84 5.12
N ASP A 315 -28.08 -6.43 4.22
CA ASP A 315 -28.76 -7.72 4.34
C ASP A 315 -28.16 -8.84 3.45
N GLU A 316 -27.04 -8.60 2.76
CA GLU A 316 -26.40 -9.60 1.90
C GLU A 316 -24.87 -9.52 1.97
N ILE A 317 -24.23 -10.69 2.16
CA ILE A 317 -22.78 -10.83 2.30
C ILE A 317 -22.29 -12.11 1.60
N HIS A 318 -21.17 -12.00 0.89
CA HIS A 318 -20.55 -13.10 0.16
C HIS A 318 -19.17 -13.37 0.73
N LEU A 319 -18.93 -14.60 1.19
CA LEU A 319 -17.60 -15.03 1.62
C LEU A 319 -16.69 -15.18 0.40
N LEU A 320 -15.47 -14.66 0.46
CA LEU A 320 -14.47 -14.83 -0.59
C LEU A 320 -13.67 -16.12 -0.40
N GLN A 321 -12.90 -16.52 -1.41
CA GLN A 321 -12.09 -17.75 -1.34
C GLN A 321 -11.10 -17.70 -0.17
N ASP A 322 -10.54 -16.53 0.09
CA ASP A 322 -9.59 -16.26 1.17
C ASP A 322 -10.17 -16.59 2.55
N TYR A 323 -11.46 -16.32 2.79
CA TYR A 323 -12.14 -16.75 4.02
C TYR A 323 -12.06 -18.26 4.22
N GLY A 324 -12.30 -19.03 3.15
CA GLY A 324 -12.24 -20.50 3.18
C GLY A 324 -10.82 -21.03 3.41
N PHE A 325 -9.82 -20.43 2.78
CA PHE A 325 -8.41 -20.78 2.99
C PHE A 325 -7.95 -20.44 4.41
N LEU A 326 -8.29 -19.24 4.91
CA LEU A 326 -7.98 -18.83 6.27
C LEU A 326 -8.62 -19.77 7.30
N ALA A 327 -9.92 -20.07 7.15
CA ALA A 327 -10.61 -21.04 8.00
C ALA A 327 -9.91 -22.40 8.00
N THR A 328 -9.42 -22.84 6.83
CA THR A 328 -8.67 -24.10 6.71
C THR A 328 -7.37 -24.06 7.49
N GLN A 329 -6.63 -22.95 7.48
CA GLN A 329 -5.38 -22.83 8.22
C GLN A 329 -5.61 -22.67 9.73
N TYR A 330 -6.60 -21.87 10.14
CA TYR A 330 -6.99 -21.73 11.55
C TYR A 330 -7.45 -23.05 12.17
N SER A 331 -8.08 -23.94 11.40
CA SER A 331 -8.47 -25.27 11.89
C SER A 331 -7.28 -26.19 12.25
N LYS A 332 -6.05 -25.83 11.86
CA LYS A 332 -4.83 -26.62 12.11
C LYS A 332 -4.06 -26.14 13.34
N LEU A 333 -4.48 -25.06 13.99
CA LEU A 333 -3.75 -24.51 15.12
C LEU A 333 -3.82 -25.43 16.34
N ASP A 334 -2.71 -25.54 17.07
CA ASP A 334 -2.63 -26.30 18.32
C ASP A 334 -2.98 -25.40 19.50
N GLU A 335 -4.12 -25.66 20.15
CA GLU A 335 -4.61 -24.89 21.29
C GLU A 335 -3.61 -24.82 22.46
N ASN A 336 -2.77 -25.84 22.65
CA ASN A 336 -1.77 -25.83 23.72
C ASN A 336 -0.69 -24.79 23.43
N LEU A 337 -0.25 -24.65 22.18
CA LEU A 337 0.74 -23.65 21.79
C LEU A 337 0.20 -22.22 21.93
N LEU A 338 -1.10 -22.03 21.64
CA LEU A 338 -1.76 -20.73 21.75
C LEU A 338 -1.83 -20.20 23.19
N THR A 339 -1.87 -21.11 24.18
CA THR A 339 -2.11 -20.80 25.60
C THR A 339 -0.90 -21.00 26.51
N SER A 340 0.18 -21.61 26.00
CA SER A 340 1.40 -21.87 26.76
C SER A 340 2.18 -20.57 27.05
N ALA A 341 2.19 -20.16 28.31
CA ALA A 341 3.08 -19.10 28.80
C ALA A 341 4.46 -19.66 29.15
N ASN A 342 5.53 -18.94 28.81
CA ASN A 342 6.90 -19.31 29.15
C ASN A 342 7.46 -18.33 30.19
N SER A 343 7.90 -18.84 31.36
CA SER A 343 8.50 -18.02 32.42
C SER A 343 9.72 -17.18 31.98
N THR A 344 10.42 -17.59 30.91
CA THR A 344 11.52 -16.80 30.34
C THR A 344 10.99 -15.57 29.60
N ALA A 345 9.83 -15.67 28.96
CA ALA A 345 9.18 -14.59 28.22
C ALA A 345 8.55 -13.56 29.17
N THR A 346 7.93 -14.01 30.26
CA THR A 346 7.35 -13.13 31.30
C THR A 346 8.40 -12.54 32.24
N GLY A 347 9.61 -13.11 32.30
CA GLY A 347 10.71 -12.63 33.15
C GLY A 347 11.63 -11.58 32.53
N GLN A 348 11.45 -11.21 31.25
CA GLN A 348 12.31 -10.24 30.58
C GLN A 348 12.06 -8.81 31.09
N THR A 349 13.13 -8.10 31.39
CA THR A 349 13.04 -6.67 31.73
C THR A 349 13.47 -5.81 30.54
N PRO A 350 12.76 -4.71 30.27
CA PRO A 350 13.15 -3.77 29.23
C PRO A 350 14.55 -3.16 29.49
N PRO A 351 15.38 -2.96 28.46
CA PRO A 351 16.67 -2.31 28.61
C PRO A 351 16.49 -0.84 28.98
N THR A 352 17.48 -0.24 29.64
CA THR A 352 17.51 1.22 29.82
C THR A 352 17.82 1.88 28.48
N CYS A 353 17.10 2.95 28.15
CA CYS A 353 17.34 3.72 26.94
C CYS A 353 18.77 4.27 26.89
N ASP A 354 19.52 3.89 25.86
CA ASP A 354 20.89 4.32 25.62
C ASP A 354 21.14 4.46 24.11
N PRO A 355 21.90 5.46 23.65
CA PRO A 355 22.21 5.63 22.23
C PRO A 355 22.82 4.39 21.55
N SER A 356 23.48 3.50 22.31
CA SER A 356 24.05 2.24 21.82
C SER A 356 23.01 1.22 21.35
N LEU A 357 21.75 1.35 21.76
CA LEU A 357 20.63 0.54 21.27
C LEU A 357 20.24 0.91 19.83
N ILE A 358 20.61 2.11 19.38
CA ILE A 358 20.28 2.64 18.06
C ILE A 358 21.42 2.36 17.10
N THR A 359 21.14 1.59 16.07
CA THR A 359 22.13 1.12 15.10
C THR A 359 22.20 1.99 13.83
N GLY A 360 21.07 2.60 13.44
CA GLY A 360 20.97 3.47 12.29
C GLY A 360 21.51 4.87 12.57
N SER A 361 22.54 5.28 11.83
CA SER A 361 23.16 6.62 11.96
C SER A 361 22.22 7.80 11.67
N GLY A 362 21.12 7.55 10.95
CA GLY A 362 20.06 8.54 10.66
C GLY A 362 18.82 8.43 11.53
N PHE A 363 18.77 7.47 12.47
CA PHE A 363 17.66 7.31 13.39
C PHE A 363 17.80 8.26 14.59
N TYR A 364 16.68 8.69 15.16
CA TYR A 364 16.68 9.60 16.30
C TYR A 364 17.12 8.89 17.58
N ASN A 365 18.22 9.37 18.16
CA ASN A 365 18.91 8.73 19.29
C ASN A 365 19.01 9.65 20.54
N SER A 366 18.09 10.60 20.68
CA SER A 366 17.88 11.37 21.92
C SER A 366 16.56 10.98 22.56
N TRP A 367 16.47 11.04 23.88
CA TRP A 367 15.22 10.78 24.64
C TRP A 367 14.61 12.04 25.25
N ASP A 368 14.97 13.21 24.70
CA ASP A 368 14.35 14.48 25.05
C ASP A 368 12.94 14.56 24.44
N LEU A 369 11.95 14.09 25.21
CA LEU A 369 10.56 14.10 24.76
C LEU A 369 10.02 15.53 24.64
N PRO A 370 9.17 15.84 23.64
CA PRO A 370 8.52 17.12 23.56
C PRO A 370 7.70 17.41 24.83
N ALA A 371 7.73 18.69 25.23
CA ALA A 371 6.90 19.17 26.32
C ALA A 371 5.41 19.03 25.95
N ARG A 372 4.58 18.75 26.96
CA ARG A 372 3.14 18.70 26.77
C ARG A 372 2.62 20.05 26.25
N PRO A 373 1.70 20.03 25.26
CA PRO A 373 0.98 21.23 24.86
C PRO A 373 0.25 21.87 26.05
N SER A 374 0.15 23.20 26.04
CA SER A 374 -0.56 23.94 27.09
C SER A 374 -2.00 23.44 27.25
N GLY A 375 -2.41 23.19 28.50
CA GLY A 375 -3.75 22.69 28.85
C GLY A 375 -3.83 21.17 29.05
N VAL A 376 -2.89 20.40 28.51
CA VAL A 376 -2.93 18.92 28.56
C VAL A 376 -2.77 18.38 29.98
N ASP A 377 -1.92 18.97 30.82
CA ASP A 377 -1.80 18.54 32.23
C ASP A 377 -3.12 18.74 33.01
N ALA A 378 -3.90 19.77 32.65
CA ALA A 378 -5.21 19.98 33.24
C ALA A 378 -6.22 18.91 32.78
N LEU A 379 -6.18 18.53 31.49
CA LEU A 379 -6.98 17.43 30.94
C LEU A 379 -6.64 16.10 31.61
N ILE A 380 -5.36 15.78 31.77
CA ILE A 380 -4.91 14.56 32.45
C ILE A 380 -5.38 14.55 33.90
N SER A 381 -5.20 15.66 34.63
CA SER A 381 -5.53 15.70 36.06
C SER A 381 -7.02 15.71 36.37
N SER A 382 -7.84 16.28 35.49
CA SER A 382 -9.28 16.50 35.71
C SER A 382 -10.18 15.58 34.90
N GLY A 383 -9.63 14.88 33.91
CA GLY A 383 -10.39 14.18 32.89
C GLY A 383 -11.15 15.13 31.96
N ILE A 384 -11.91 14.57 31.02
CA ILE A 384 -12.81 15.31 30.13
C ILE A 384 -14.23 15.31 30.72
N SER A 385 -14.75 16.50 31.05
CA SER A 385 -16.01 16.64 31.79
C SER A 385 -17.27 16.17 31.06
N SER A 386 -17.26 16.21 29.72
CA SER A 386 -18.41 15.88 28.87
C SER A 386 -18.10 14.75 27.88
N ALA A 387 -17.13 13.89 28.20
CA ALA A 387 -16.78 12.78 27.34
C ALA A 387 -17.91 11.73 27.30
N ASN A 388 -18.08 11.13 26.14
CA ASN A 388 -18.82 9.88 26.01
C ASN A 388 -18.11 8.80 26.84
N LYS A 389 -18.89 8.03 27.60
CA LYS A 389 -18.39 6.91 28.41
C LYS A 389 -19.21 5.69 28.05
N GLY A 390 -18.60 4.76 27.34
CA GLY A 390 -19.23 3.51 26.95
C GLY A 390 -19.69 2.69 28.15
N LYS A 391 -20.61 1.77 27.90
CA LYS A 391 -21.10 0.80 28.87
C LYS A 391 -21.50 -0.50 28.17
N THR A 392 -21.26 -1.61 28.85
CA THR A 392 -21.74 -2.90 28.37
C THR A 392 -23.26 -2.98 28.49
N VAL A 393 -23.92 -3.46 27.44
CA VAL A 393 -25.37 -3.69 27.36
C VAL A 393 -25.64 -5.17 27.06
N SER A 394 -26.85 -5.64 27.37
CA SER A 394 -27.25 -7.02 27.09
C SER A 394 -27.43 -7.24 25.58
N VAL A 395 -26.83 -8.31 25.05
CA VAL A 395 -27.04 -8.76 23.67
C VAL A 395 -28.27 -9.65 23.62
N THR A 396 -29.35 -9.18 22.97
CA THR A 396 -30.63 -9.90 22.89
C THR A 396 -30.90 -10.52 21.51
N SER A 397 -30.21 -10.07 20.47
CA SER A 397 -30.29 -10.63 19.12
C SER A 397 -29.04 -11.44 18.84
N THR A 398 -29.23 -12.69 18.43
CA THR A 398 -28.15 -13.63 18.09
C THR A 398 -28.27 -14.12 16.66
N ALA A 399 -29.46 -14.08 16.06
CA ALA A 399 -29.69 -14.56 14.70
C ALA A 399 -28.94 -13.70 13.67
N MET A 400 -28.39 -14.36 12.64
CA MET A 400 -27.78 -13.67 11.50
C MET A 400 -28.80 -12.74 10.81
N PRO A 401 -28.55 -11.41 10.75
CA PRO A 401 -29.49 -10.46 10.16
C PRO A 401 -29.38 -10.35 8.62
N ALA A 402 -28.41 -11.06 8.02
CA ALA A 402 -28.14 -11.03 6.58
C ALA A 402 -28.21 -12.40 5.92
N THR A 403 -28.45 -12.43 4.62
CA THR A 403 -28.25 -13.61 3.79
C THR A 403 -26.76 -13.77 3.49
N VAL A 404 -26.20 -14.93 3.82
CA VAL A 404 -24.78 -15.22 3.62
C VAL A 404 -24.61 -16.23 2.49
N TYR A 405 -23.76 -15.95 1.52
CA TYR A 405 -23.35 -16.89 0.48
C TYR A 405 -21.89 -17.27 0.66
N ASP A 406 -21.55 -18.55 0.43
CA ASP A 406 -20.16 -18.97 0.33
C ASP A 406 -19.53 -18.57 -1.02
N TYR A 407 -18.22 -18.81 -1.16
CA TYR A 407 -17.48 -18.46 -2.38
C TYR A 407 -17.91 -19.25 -3.62
N ASN A 408 -18.72 -20.31 -3.47
CA ASN A 408 -19.33 -21.07 -4.57
C ASN A 408 -20.76 -20.58 -4.90
N GLY A 409 -21.25 -19.54 -4.21
CA GLY A 409 -22.60 -19.00 -4.34
C GLY A 409 -23.68 -19.83 -3.62
N GLN A 410 -23.31 -20.73 -2.71
CA GLN A 410 -24.28 -21.48 -1.90
C GLN A 410 -24.68 -20.66 -0.67
N GLN A 411 -25.98 -20.52 -0.45
CA GLN A 411 -26.50 -19.85 0.73
C GLN A 411 -26.23 -20.67 2.00
N LEU A 412 -25.60 -20.02 2.98
CA LEU A 412 -25.39 -20.57 4.32
C LEU A 412 -26.60 -20.23 5.19
N ASN A 413 -27.11 -21.24 5.91
CA ASN A 413 -28.29 -21.13 6.76
C ASN A 413 -27.95 -21.51 8.21
N GLY A 414 -28.77 -21.07 9.16
CA GLY A 414 -28.62 -21.40 10.58
C GLY A 414 -27.39 -20.77 11.22
N LEU A 415 -26.96 -19.60 10.72
CA LEU A 415 -25.89 -18.82 11.31
C LEU A 415 -26.45 -18.01 12.49
N GLU A 416 -25.80 -18.13 13.62
CA GLU A 416 -26.20 -17.48 14.87
C GLU A 416 -24.96 -17.19 15.71
N LEU A 417 -25.00 -16.10 16.47
CA LEU A 417 -23.98 -15.75 17.45
C LEU A 417 -24.05 -16.72 18.63
N THR A 418 -22.95 -17.38 18.91
CA THR A 418 -22.80 -18.15 20.15
C THR A 418 -22.37 -17.19 21.26
N VAL A 419 -23.25 -16.95 22.24
CA VAL A 419 -22.90 -16.12 23.40
C VAL A 419 -22.02 -16.92 24.35
N LEU A 420 -20.75 -16.55 24.46
CA LEU A 420 -19.80 -17.22 25.35
C LEU A 420 -20.02 -16.80 26.82
N GLU A 421 -19.67 -17.68 27.76
CA GLU A 421 -19.72 -17.39 29.19
C GLU A 421 -18.56 -16.49 29.62
N GLU A 422 -18.65 -15.98 30.85
CA GLU A 422 -17.58 -15.21 31.45
C GLU A 422 -16.29 -16.04 31.52
N GLN A 423 -15.18 -15.40 31.14
CA GLN A 423 -13.81 -15.95 31.05
C GLN A 423 -13.47 -16.74 29.79
N ASP A 424 -14.38 -16.86 28.82
CA ASP A 424 -14.10 -17.52 27.55
C ASP A 424 -13.75 -16.52 26.46
N SER A 425 -12.65 -16.75 25.75
CA SER A 425 -12.31 -16.07 24.49
C SER A 425 -12.54 -17.00 23.32
N ASN A 426 -12.99 -16.45 22.19
CA ASN A 426 -13.17 -17.26 20.99
C ASN A 426 -11.83 -17.87 20.53
N HIS A 427 -11.89 -19.03 19.89
CA HIS A 427 -10.76 -19.65 19.21
C HIS A 427 -11.27 -20.62 18.14
N PRO A 428 -10.42 -21.02 17.18
CA PRO A 428 -10.82 -21.98 16.15
C PRO A 428 -11.41 -23.25 16.75
N GLY A 429 -12.61 -23.63 16.30
CA GLY A 429 -13.30 -24.84 16.73
C GLY A 429 -14.24 -24.69 17.95
N LEU A 430 -14.23 -23.55 18.67
CA LEU A 430 -15.04 -23.37 19.87
C LEU A 430 -16.55 -23.27 19.59
N ALA A 431 -16.97 -22.27 18.79
CA ALA A 431 -18.38 -21.91 18.64
C ALA A 431 -19.29 -23.07 18.19
N GLY A 432 -18.80 -23.98 17.33
CA GLY A 432 -19.57 -25.14 16.85
C GLY A 432 -19.74 -26.26 17.87
N ASN A 433 -18.91 -26.30 18.92
CA ASN A 433 -18.91 -27.33 19.96
C ASN A 433 -19.22 -26.76 21.35
N TYR A 434 -19.47 -25.46 21.44
CA TYR A 434 -19.69 -24.78 22.70
C TYR A 434 -20.99 -25.28 23.33
N THR A 435 -20.84 -25.95 24.47
CA THR A 435 -21.95 -26.30 25.35
C THR A 435 -21.70 -25.55 26.65
N PRO A 436 -22.63 -24.68 27.10
CA PRO A 436 -22.48 -23.97 28.36
C PRO A 436 -22.21 -24.97 29.48
N SER A 437 -20.99 -24.99 30.00
CA SER A 437 -20.66 -25.80 31.16
C SER A 437 -21.24 -25.10 32.38
N THR A 438 -22.07 -25.79 33.17
CA THR A 438 -22.51 -25.27 34.46
C THR A 438 -21.27 -24.81 35.25
N PRO A 439 -21.22 -23.55 35.76
CA PRO A 439 -19.98 -22.94 36.21
C PRO A 439 -19.29 -23.84 37.24
N THR A 440 -18.10 -24.32 36.89
CA THR A 440 -17.29 -25.14 37.79
C THR A 440 -16.48 -24.24 38.72
N GLY A 441 -17.16 -23.29 39.37
CA GLY A 441 -16.62 -22.52 40.48
C GLY A 441 -16.74 -23.33 41.78
N THR A 442 -15.88 -24.34 41.97
CA THR A 442 -15.86 -25.06 43.24
C THR A 442 -15.11 -24.24 44.28
N ALA A 443 -15.82 -23.36 45.00
CA ALA A 443 -15.43 -23.02 46.35
C ALA A 443 -15.64 -24.25 47.24
N ALA A 444 -14.57 -24.77 47.81
CA ALA A 444 -14.60 -25.91 48.71
C ALA A 444 -15.51 -25.65 49.91
N ALA A 445 -16.50 -26.51 50.12
CA ALA A 445 -17.09 -26.77 51.43
C ALA A 445 -17.50 -28.24 51.51
N THR A 446 -17.18 -28.83 52.66
CA THR A 446 -17.11 -30.25 53.00
C THR A 446 -18.45 -30.98 53.12
N SER A 447 -18.33 -32.32 53.00
CA SER A 447 -19.15 -33.39 53.60
C SER A 447 -20.34 -33.97 52.80
N GLY A 448 -20.36 -35.30 52.71
CA GLY A 448 -21.57 -36.08 52.40
C GLY A 448 -21.39 -37.21 51.39
N SER A 449 -21.07 -38.41 51.88
CA SER A 449 -21.08 -39.69 51.18
C SER A 449 -22.36 -39.99 50.36
N SER A 450 -22.24 -40.68 49.22
CA SER A 450 -22.71 -42.07 49.03
C SER A 450 -22.79 -42.52 47.56
N SER A 451 -21.97 -43.52 47.22
CA SER A 451 -22.24 -44.72 46.40
C SER A 451 -23.38 -44.78 45.36
N SER A 452 -23.00 -45.27 44.17
CA SER A 452 -23.43 -46.53 43.52
C SER A 452 -24.12 -46.43 42.14
N THR A 453 -23.54 -47.24 41.22
CA THR A 453 -24.16 -48.02 40.11
C THR A 453 -24.90 -47.23 39.02
N GLY A 454 -24.59 -47.37 37.72
CA GLY A 454 -24.27 -48.57 36.96
C GLY A 454 -25.42 -48.81 35.97
N GLY A 455 -25.15 -48.89 34.67
CA GLY A 455 -26.18 -49.21 33.69
C GLY A 455 -25.85 -48.87 32.24
N SER A 456 -25.09 -49.75 31.59
CA SER A 456 -24.97 -49.82 30.14
C SER A 456 -26.29 -50.26 29.48
N SER A 457 -26.58 -49.77 28.27
CA SER A 457 -27.10 -50.63 27.20
C SER A 457 -27.03 -49.97 25.83
N SER A 458 -26.44 -50.74 24.94
CA SER A 458 -26.15 -50.57 23.52
C SER A 458 -27.32 -50.83 22.57
N ALA A 459 -27.15 -50.30 21.35
CA ALA A 459 -27.50 -50.91 20.04
C ALA A 459 -28.94 -50.71 19.51
N THR A 460 -29.26 -50.66 18.21
CA THR A 460 -28.54 -50.93 16.95
C THR A 460 -29.31 -50.28 15.77
N ARG A 461 -28.59 -50.12 14.65
CA ARG A 461 -29.01 -49.85 13.26
C ARG A 461 -30.30 -50.54 12.78
N SER A 462 -31.02 -49.89 11.84
CA SER A 462 -31.23 -50.46 10.48
C SER A 462 -31.93 -49.48 9.51
N SER A 463 -31.59 -49.68 8.25
CA SER A 463 -31.83 -48.92 7.02
C SER A 463 -33.17 -49.17 6.30
N SER A 464 -33.43 -48.29 5.32
CA SER A 464 -33.92 -48.53 3.95
C SER A 464 -35.33 -48.03 3.57
N GLY A 465 -35.41 -47.42 2.37
CA GLY A 465 -36.66 -47.10 1.68
C GLY A 465 -36.50 -46.09 0.54
N LYS A 466 -36.10 -46.56 -0.65
CA LYS A 466 -36.24 -45.83 -1.93
C LYS A 466 -37.65 -46.09 -2.50
N ALA A 467 -38.27 -45.08 -3.12
CA ALA A 467 -39.17 -45.27 -4.26
C ALA A 467 -39.25 -43.99 -5.11
N SER A 468 -39.36 -44.20 -6.42
CA SER A 468 -39.38 -43.24 -7.53
C SER A 468 -40.79 -43.20 -8.12
N SER A 469 -41.23 -42.06 -8.68
CA SER A 469 -41.49 -41.92 -10.13
C SER A 469 -42.60 -40.91 -10.51
N THR A 470 -42.31 -40.21 -11.61
CA THR A 470 -43.17 -39.82 -12.76
C THR A 470 -43.95 -38.51 -12.77
N ALA A 471 -43.72 -37.81 -13.89
CA ALA A 471 -44.24 -36.54 -14.37
C ALA A 471 -45.70 -36.56 -14.86
N SER A 472 -46.28 -35.37 -15.04
CA SER A 472 -47.27 -35.10 -16.09
C SER A 472 -47.27 -33.62 -16.48
N GLN A 473 -47.13 -33.38 -17.78
CA GLN A 473 -47.37 -32.12 -18.47
C GLN A 473 -48.86 -32.00 -18.81
N THR A 474 -49.43 -30.80 -18.67
CA THR A 474 -50.53 -30.34 -19.52
C THR A 474 -50.43 -28.83 -19.68
N ALA A 475 -50.32 -28.40 -20.93
CA ALA A 475 -50.38 -27.01 -21.38
C ALA A 475 -51.84 -26.57 -21.59
N ALA A 476 -52.13 -25.32 -21.26
CA ALA A 476 -53.23 -24.57 -21.87
C ALA A 476 -52.79 -23.11 -22.04
N THR A 477 -52.79 -22.69 -23.30
CA THR A 477 -52.44 -21.37 -23.82
C THR A 477 -53.58 -20.37 -23.67
N SER A 478 -53.27 -19.11 -23.34
CA SER A 478 -53.95 -17.96 -23.94
C SER A 478 -52.98 -16.77 -24.05
N LYS A 479 -52.84 -16.29 -25.29
CA LYS A 479 -51.93 -15.23 -25.76
C LYS A 479 -52.35 -13.85 -25.26
N GLY A 480 -51.36 -12.98 -25.02
CA GLY A 480 -51.54 -11.54 -24.88
C GLY A 480 -50.24 -10.78 -24.65
N ALA A 481 -49.50 -10.50 -25.73
CA ALA A 481 -48.45 -9.48 -25.89
C ALA A 481 -47.32 -9.38 -24.85
N ALA A 482 -46.22 -10.09 -25.12
CA ALA A 482 -44.90 -9.79 -24.55
C ALA A 482 -44.03 -9.04 -25.58
N ALA A 483 -43.66 -7.81 -25.25
CA ALA A 483 -42.42 -7.20 -25.73
C ALA A 483 -41.28 -7.68 -24.80
N PRO A 484 -40.09 -8.03 -25.30
CA PRO A 484 -39.02 -8.54 -24.45
C PRO A 484 -38.43 -7.39 -23.61
N VAL A 485 -38.68 -7.42 -22.31
CA VAL A 485 -37.87 -6.72 -21.31
C VAL A 485 -36.53 -7.47 -21.26
N LEU A 486 -35.50 -6.90 -21.88
CA LEU A 486 -34.13 -7.34 -21.64
C LEU A 486 -33.81 -7.08 -20.17
N ALA A 487 -33.47 -8.16 -19.46
CA ALA A 487 -32.81 -8.13 -18.18
C ALA A 487 -31.54 -7.25 -18.30
N SER A 488 -31.55 -6.13 -17.59
CA SER A 488 -30.38 -5.27 -17.43
C SER A 488 -29.50 -5.87 -16.33
N SER A 489 -28.39 -6.46 -16.77
CA SER A 489 -27.28 -6.92 -15.94
C SER A 489 -26.57 -5.70 -15.33
N GLY A 490 -27.01 -5.30 -14.14
CA GLY A 490 -26.54 -4.14 -13.38
C GLY A 490 -25.24 -4.37 -12.58
N ALA A 491 -24.26 -5.10 -13.12
CA ALA A 491 -22.96 -5.31 -12.45
C ALA A 491 -21.81 -4.48 -13.06
N ALA A 492 -22.08 -3.67 -14.10
CA ALA A 492 -21.04 -2.94 -14.84
C ALA A 492 -20.98 -1.43 -14.58
N THR A 493 -21.89 -0.89 -13.75
CA THR A 493 -21.97 0.56 -13.45
C THR A 493 -21.37 0.96 -12.10
N PHE A 494 -20.98 0.01 -11.24
CA PHE A 494 -20.38 0.32 -9.94
C PHE A 494 -18.84 0.42 -9.97
N GLY A 495 -18.17 -0.34 -10.84
CA GLY A 495 -16.69 -0.32 -10.95
C GLY A 495 -16.09 0.98 -11.49
N ALA A 496 -16.88 1.83 -12.16
CA ALA A 496 -16.41 3.11 -12.69
C ALA A 496 -16.50 4.27 -11.68
N LEU A 497 -17.12 4.06 -10.51
CA LEU A 497 -17.22 5.07 -9.44
C LEU A 497 -16.23 4.79 -8.29
N LEU A 498 -15.76 3.54 -8.12
CA LEU A 498 -14.89 3.12 -7.02
C LEU A 498 -13.39 3.29 -7.31
N ALA A 499 -12.97 3.24 -8.59
CA ALA A 499 -11.60 3.60 -8.99
C ALA A 499 -11.27 5.10 -8.77
N SER A 500 -12.27 5.91 -8.38
CA SER A 500 -12.12 7.31 -7.97
C SER A 500 -12.01 7.52 -6.44
N LEU A 501 -11.71 6.50 -5.63
CA LEU A 501 -11.49 6.69 -4.19
C LEU A 501 -10.10 6.32 -3.65
N PHE A 502 -9.25 5.63 -4.43
CA PHE A 502 -7.96 5.08 -3.92
C PHE A 502 -6.68 5.63 -4.56
N LEU A 503 -6.75 6.83 -5.09
CA LEU A 503 -5.58 7.59 -5.53
C LEU A 503 -5.76 8.98 -4.95
N PHE A 504 -4.74 9.53 -4.28
CA PHE A 504 -4.68 10.93 -3.85
C PHE A 504 -5.46 11.80 -4.84
N LYS A 505 -6.38 12.66 -4.38
CA LYS A 505 -7.28 13.46 -5.25
C LYS A 505 -6.57 14.14 -6.44
N GLU A 506 -5.26 14.36 -6.35
CA GLU A 506 -4.40 14.89 -7.41
C GLU A 506 -4.11 13.88 -8.55
N CYS A 507 -3.94 12.58 -8.27
CA CYS A 507 -3.65 11.54 -9.27
C CYS A 507 -4.88 11.20 -10.15
N GLN A 508 -6.10 11.25 -9.60
CA GLN A 508 -7.31 10.95 -10.37
C GLN A 508 -7.65 12.03 -11.40
N VAL A 509 -7.36 13.30 -11.07
CA VAL A 509 -7.60 14.42 -12.00
C VAL A 509 -6.74 14.30 -13.26
N VAL A 510 -5.52 13.73 -13.12
CA VAL A 510 -4.56 13.59 -14.22
C VAL A 510 -4.85 12.37 -15.10
N ASP A 511 -5.32 11.25 -14.52
CA ASP A 511 -5.46 9.96 -15.22
C ASP A 511 -6.85 9.78 -15.85
N LEU A 512 -7.87 10.44 -15.31
CA LEU A 512 -9.27 10.33 -15.75
C LEU A 512 -9.51 10.65 -17.24
N PRO A 513 -8.88 11.67 -17.86
CA PRO A 513 -9.06 11.95 -19.28
C PRO A 513 -8.54 10.82 -20.18
N VAL A 514 -7.42 10.20 -19.81
CA VAL A 514 -6.79 9.09 -20.54
C VAL A 514 -7.61 7.81 -20.36
N HIS A 515 -7.99 7.48 -19.13
CA HIS A 515 -8.78 6.28 -18.85
C HIS A 515 -10.15 6.28 -19.58
N ARG A 516 -10.81 7.45 -19.67
CA ARG A 516 -12.08 7.61 -20.39
C ARG A 516 -11.99 7.28 -21.88
N THR A 517 -10.82 7.33 -22.52
CA THR A 517 -10.72 7.06 -23.96
C THR A 517 -10.91 5.59 -24.32
N LEU A 518 -10.56 4.65 -23.43
CA LEU A 518 -10.72 3.20 -23.64
C LEU A 518 -11.91 2.58 -22.91
N CYS A 519 -12.48 3.27 -21.92
CA CYS A 519 -13.56 2.74 -21.07
C CYS A 519 -14.74 2.12 -21.85
N LYS A 520 -15.19 2.79 -22.93
CA LYS A 520 -16.29 2.29 -23.77
C LYS A 520 -15.90 1.03 -24.56
N SER A 521 -14.67 0.98 -25.06
CA SER A 521 -14.17 -0.19 -25.77
C SER A 521 -14.00 -1.37 -24.80
N PHE A 522 -13.38 -1.15 -23.64
CA PHE A 522 -13.20 -2.17 -22.60
C PHE A 522 -14.52 -2.80 -22.14
N ALA A 523 -15.55 -1.97 -21.90
CA ALA A 523 -16.88 -2.46 -21.51
C ALA A 523 -17.50 -3.42 -22.54
N GLN A 524 -17.14 -3.28 -23.82
CA GLN A 524 -17.61 -4.12 -24.92
C GLN A 524 -16.70 -5.32 -25.22
N PHE A 525 -15.53 -5.42 -24.58
CA PHE A 525 -14.44 -6.32 -24.94
C PHE A 525 -14.06 -7.34 -23.84
N ARG A 526 -15.03 -7.69 -22.98
CA ARG A 526 -14.79 -8.52 -21.78
C ARG A 526 -14.66 -10.02 -22.05
N ASP A 527 -15.41 -10.56 -23.00
CA ASP A 527 -15.46 -12.02 -23.22
C ASP A 527 -14.37 -12.48 -24.19
N ARG A 528 -13.46 -13.35 -23.72
CA ARG A 528 -12.39 -13.93 -24.54
C ARG A 528 -12.97 -14.99 -25.51
N PRO A 529 -12.82 -14.80 -26.84
CA PRO A 529 -13.36 -15.74 -27.83
C PRO A 529 -12.76 -17.14 -27.78
N ASN A 530 -11.46 -17.27 -27.54
CA ASN A 530 -10.74 -18.54 -27.41
C ASN A 530 -9.31 -18.31 -26.87
N GLN A 531 -8.55 -19.38 -26.61
CA GLN A 531 -7.19 -19.30 -26.07
C GLN A 531 -6.13 -18.82 -27.08
N ALA A 532 -6.44 -18.79 -28.38
CA ALA A 532 -5.53 -18.37 -29.45
C ALA A 532 -5.58 -16.85 -29.72
N VAL A 533 -6.12 -16.06 -28.80
CA VAL A 533 -6.11 -14.59 -28.85
C VAL A 533 -5.66 -13.99 -27.52
N ARG A 534 -5.12 -12.76 -27.57
CA ARG A 534 -4.77 -11.91 -26.41
C ARG A 534 -5.33 -10.51 -26.59
N ARG A 535 -5.66 -9.85 -25.48
CA ARG A 535 -6.12 -8.45 -25.49
C ARG A 535 -4.94 -7.53 -25.81
N ALA A 536 -5.10 -6.74 -26.86
CA ALA A 536 -4.15 -5.72 -27.31
C ALA A 536 -4.89 -4.38 -27.43
N ILE A 537 -4.14 -3.28 -27.49
CA ILE A 537 -4.68 -1.93 -27.69
C ILE A 537 -4.28 -1.47 -29.09
N TYR A 538 -5.27 -1.23 -29.94
CA TYR A 538 -5.09 -0.68 -31.28
C TYR A 538 -5.30 0.83 -31.28
N LEU A 539 -4.36 1.53 -31.91
CA LEU A 539 -4.27 2.98 -32.04
C LEU A 539 -4.41 3.34 -33.53
N PRO A 540 -5.65 3.42 -34.06
CA PRO A 540 -5.89 3.69 -35.47
C PRO A 540 -5.42 5.09 -35.87
N ALA A 541 -4.76 5.22 -37.02
CA ALA A 541 -4.31 6.53 -37.49
C ALA A 541 -5.47 7.48 -37.82
N SER A 542 -6.53 6.94 -38.43
CA SER A 542 -7.65 7.70 -39.00
C SER A 542 -8.79 7.97 -38.01
N ARG A 543 -8.74 7.41 -36.79
CA ARG A 543 -9.80 7.54 -35.79
C ARG A 543 -9.21 8.02 -34.46
N PRO A 544 -9.94 8.87 -33.71
CA PRO A 544 -9.39 9.50 -32.51
C PRO A 544 -9.44 8.61 -31.27
N ASN A 545 -10.13 7.47 -31.30
CA ASN A 545 -10.27 6.62 -30.12
C ASN A 545 -9.41 5.36 -30.28
N PRO A 546 -8.56 5.04 -29.28
CA PRO A 546 -7.97 3.72 -29.18
C PRO A 546 -9.06 2.68 -28.92
N GLU A 547 -8.79 1.42 -29.25
CA GLU A 547 -9.73 0.32 -29.05
C GLU A 547 -9.00 -0.95 -28.59
N PHE A 548 -9.63 -1.70 -27.68
CA PHE A 548 -9.22 -3.05 -27.37
C PHE A 548 -9.54 -3.96 -28.57
N VAL A 549 -8.58 -4.82 -28.90
CA VAL A 549 -8.67 -5.78 -30.00
C VAL A 549 -8.18 -7.16 -29.55
N TRP A 550 -8.70 -8.21 -30.18
CA TRP A 550 -8.27 -9.59 -29.97
C TRP A 550 -7.15 -9.88 -30.95
N LEU A 551 -5.91 -9.77 -30.49
CA LEU A 551 -4.74 -10.07 -31.28
C LEU A 551 -4.61 -11.59 -31.42
N LYS A 552 -4.56 -12.09 -32.65
CA LYS A 552 -4.41 -13.51 -32.95
C LYS A 552 -2.99 -13.98 -32.64
N MET A 553 -2.88 -15.11 -31.94
CA MET A 553 -1.61 -15.74 -31.57
C MET A 553 -1.20 -16.81 -32.58
N ASP A 554 0.11 -17.00 -32.77
CA ASP A 554 0.65 -18.03 -33.65
C ASP A 554 0.65 -19.40 -32.95
N GLN A 555 -0.20 -20.30 -33.45
CA GLN A 555 -0.35 -21.67 -32.94
C GLN A 555 0.93 -22.50 -33.11
N LYS A 556 1.79 -22.17 -34.09
CA LYS A 556 3.05 -22.89 -34.32
C LYS A 556 4.01 -22.75 -33.13
N TYR A 557 3.88 -21.69 -32.36
CA TYR A 557 4.71 -21.39 -31.19
C TYR A 557 3.92 -21.43 -29.89
N GLY A 558 2.98 -22.38 -29.78
CA GLY A 558 2.22 -22.59 -28.54
C GLY A 558 1.31 -21.43 -28.15
N CYS A 559 0.98 -20.52 -29.08
CA CYS A 559 0.26 -19.28 -28.83
C CYS A 559 1.02 -18.27 -27.93
N ASN A 560 2.35 -18.37 -27.85
CA ASN A 560 3.18 -17.49 -27.03
C ASN A 560 3.55 -16.16 -27.71
N GLN A 561 3.38 -16.06 -29.03
CA GLN A 561 3.70 -14.85 -29.80
C GLN A 561 2.57 -14.50 -30.78
N PRO A 562 2.47 -13.25 -31.25
CA PRO A 562 1.40 -12.86 -32.15
C PRO A 562 1.61 -13.44 -33.56
N ASP A 563 0.50 -13.76 -34.23
CA ASP A 563 0.50 -14.07 -35.66
C ASP A 563 0.82 -12.78 -36.42
N LEU A 564 2.11 -12.60 -36.75
CA LEU A 564 2.62 -11.37 -37.36
C LEU A 564 1.97 -11.06 -38.72
N ALA A 565 1.62 -12.10 -39.49
CA ALA A 565 0.94 -11.94 -40.77
C ALA A 565 -0.49 -11.44 -40.58
N SER A 566 -1.23 -12.03 -39.64
CA SER A 566 -2.58 -11.56 -39.27
C SER A 566 -2.52 -10.15 -38.68
N MET A 567 -1.58 -9.88 -37.78
CA MET A 567 -1.44 -8.56 -37.16
C MET A 567 -1.18 -7.48 -38.22
N ARG A 568 -0.30 -7.77 -39.18
CA ARG A 568 0.00 -6.87 -40.29
C ARG A 568 -1.22 -6.64 -41.19
N ALA A 569 -1.93 -7.71 -41.55
CA ALA A 569 -3.08 -7.62 -42.43
C ALA A 569 -4.28 -6.89 -41.80
N THR A 570 -4.48 -7.08 -40.50
CA THR A 570 -5.66 -6.56 -39.80
C THR A 570 -5.45 -5.15 -39.26
N TYR A 571 -4.26 -4.82 -38.74
CA TYR A 571 -4.04 -3.58 -37.98
C TYR A 571 -3.03 -2.62 -38.62
N LEU A 572 -2.18 -3.10 -39.53
CA LEU A 572 -1.05 -2.33 -40.08
C LEU A 572 -1.06 -2.26 -41.62
N GLU A 573 -2.25 -2.38 -42.23
CA GLU A 573 -2.51 -2.17 -43.67
C GLU A 573 -1.56 -2.93 -44.63
N ASN A 574 -1.16 -4.16 -44.28
CA ASN A 574 -0.24 -4.97 -45.10
C ASN A 574 1.13 -4.33 -45.38
N SER A 575 1.58 -3.38 -44.56
CA SER A 575 2.86 -2.71 -44.77
C SER A 575 4.05 -3.69 -44.76
N GLU A 576 4.81 -3.72 -45.87
CA GLU A 576 6.00 -4.56 -46.01
C GLU A 576 7.17 -4.11 -45.11
N ASN A 577 7.15 -2.85 -44.66
CA ASN A 577 8.20 -2.21 -43.84
C ASN A 577 7.95 -2.32 -42.33
N CYS A 578 7.02 -3.17 -41.92
CA CYS A 578 6.57 -3.29 -40.53
C CYS A 578 7.38 -4.35 -39.78
N LEU A 579 7.68 -4.06 -38.50
CA LEU A 579 8.27 -4.93 -37.46
C LEU A 579 9.77 -4.81 -37.24
N TRP A 580 10.19 -3.70 -36.62
CA TRP A 580 10.97 -3.90 -35.41
C TRP A 580 10.08 -3.53 -34.23
N PRO A 581 9.67 -4.51 -33.40
CA PRO A 581 8.91 -4.21 -32.21
C PRO A 581 9.73 -3.25 -31.35
N VAL A 582 9.12 -2.13 -30.93
CA VAL A 582 9.70 -1.33 -29.86
C VAL A 582 9.24 -1.96 -28.56
N GLU A 583 10.18 -2.59 -27.85
CA GLU A 583 9.96 -3.11 -26.51
C GLU A 583 10.11 -1.95 -25.52
N VAL A 584 9.02 -1.65 -24.83
CA VAL A 584 9.01 -0.79 -23.66
C VAL A 584 8.94 -1.71 -22.45
N ASN A 585 9.99 -1.69 -21.65
CA ASN A 585 10.11 -2.46 -20.42
C ASN A 585 10.26 -1.56 -19.19
N VAL A 586 10.19 -0.24 -19.39
CA VAL A 586 10.23 0.79 -18.35
C VAL A 586 9.23 1.90 -18.69
N ASP A 587 8.40 2.31 -17.73
CA ASP A 587 7.67 3.58 -17.79
C ASP A 587 8.67 4.70 -17.50
N LEU A 588 9.10 5.42 -18.53
CA LEU A 588 10.11 6.47 -18.41
C LEU A 588 9.61 7.70 -17.62
N VAL A 589 8.30 7.88 -17.47
CA VAL A 589 7.72 8.97 -16.67
C VAL A 589 7.70 8.59 -15.19
N ARG A 590 7.41 7.34 -14.88
CA ARG A 590 7.39 6.82 -13.50
C ARG A 590 8.72 6.20 -13.07
N MET A 591 9.68 6.10 -13.98
CA MET A 591 10.97 5.45 -13.79
C MET A 591 10.80 4.06 -13.14
N ALA A 592 9.86 3.28 -13.68
CA ALA A 592 9.49 1.98 -13.11
C ALA A 592 9.59 0.90 -14.18
N LYS A 593 10.15 -0.27 -13.83
CA LYS A 593 10.02 -1.46 -14.67
C LYS A 593 8.53 -1.78 -14.78
N ILE A 594 8.08 -2.04 -16.00
CA ILE A 594 6.68 -2.38 -16.25
C ILE A 594 6.56 -3.86 -16.53
N TYR A 595 5.50 -4.45 -16.02
CA TYR A 595 5.15 -5.84 -16.26
C TYR A 595 3.64 -5.92 -16.49
N PRO A 596 3.19 -6.40 -17.66
CA PRO A 596 4.00 -6.91 -18.76
C PRO A 596 4.80 -5.81 -19.49
N HIS A 597 5.84 -6.19 -20.24
CA HIS A 597 6.49 -5.27 -21.17
C HIS A 597 5.49 -4.89 -22.27
N ILE A 598 5.47 -3.62 -22.69
CA ILE A 598 4.61 -3.17 -23.77
C ILE A 598 5.38 -3.23 -25.08
N ILE A 599 4.86 -3.97 -26.04
CA ILE A 599 5.45 -4.10 -27.36
C ILE A 599 4.62 -3.33 -28.38
N PHE A 600 5.25 -2.42 -29.11
CA PHE A 600 4.61 -1.66 -30.18
C PHE A 600 4.91 -2.22 -31.57
N GLY A 601 3.85 -2.49 -32.33
CA GLY A 601 3.89 -2.72 -33.77
C GLY A 601 3.48 -1.46 -34.54
N TYR A 602 4.34 -1.00 -35.45
CA TYR A 602 4.12 0.21 -36.26
C TYR A 602 3.85 -0.14 -37.72
N GLN A 603 3.06 0.70 -38.40
CA GLN A 603 2.81 0.60 -39.84
C GLN A 603 4.05 0.90 -40.70
N SER A 604 5.03 1.71 -40.27
CA SER A 604 6.22 2.05 -41.07
C SER A 604 7.47 2.31 -40.22
N LYS A 605 8.67 2.27 -40.84
CA LYS A 605 9.97 2.68 -40.25
C LYS A 605 10.52 3.82 -41.11
N PRO A 606 11.07 4.91 -40.52
CA PRO A 606 10.35 5.94 -39.75
C PRO A 606 9.06 6.43 -40.44
N PRO A 607 8.12 7.07 -39.72
CA PRO A 607 6.87 7.55 -40.31
C PRO A 607 7.13 8.39 -41.56
N SER A 608 6.63 7.94 -42.72
CA SER A 608 6.74 8.70 -43.97
C SER A 608 5.95 10.01 -43.82
N LYS A 609 6.47 11.13 -44.33
CA LYS A 609 5.77 12.43 -44.31
C LYS A 609 4.41 12.39 -45.02
N ASP A 610 4.22 11.40 -45.89
CA ASP A 610 3.00 11.20 -46.66
C ASP A 610 1.88 10.49 -45.86
N GLU A 611 2.19 9.95 -44.68
CA GLU A 611 1.22 9.29 -43.80
C GLU A 611 0.50 10.30 -42.87
N PRO A 612 -0.79 10.09 -42.58
CA PRO A 612 -1.53 10.94 -41.66
C PRO A 612 -0.98 10.80 -40.23
N ILE A 613 -0.97 11.92 -39.49
CA ILE A 613 -0.71 11.92 -38.05
C ILE A 613 -1.73 11.01 -37.36
N ASN A 614 -1.27 10.19 -36.43
CA ASN A 614 -2.11 9.25 -35.72
C ASN A 614 -3.07 9.97 -34.76
N GLN A 615 -4.34 10.10 -35.15
CA GLN A 615 -5.35 10.82 -34.38
C GLN A 615 -5.65 10.18 -33.02
N SER A 616 -5.51 8.85 -32.92
CA SER A 616 -5.70 8.14 -31.64
C SER A 616 -4.64 8.55 -30.62
N ILE A 617 -3.38 8.68 -31.05
CA ILE A 617 -2.29 9.14 -30.20
C ILE A 617 -2.46 10.63 -29.89
N THR A 618 -2.84 11.45 -30.86
CA THR A 618 -3.13 12.88 -30.65
C THR A 618 -4.16 13.06 -29.54
N LYS A 619 -5.23 12.27 -29.53
CA LYS A 619 -6.23 12.33 -28.45
C LYS A 619 -5.66 11.87 -27.11
N LEU A 620 -4.90 10.78 -27.08
CA LEU A 620 -4.31 10.23 -25.85
C LEU A 620 -3.33 11.19 -25.18
N THR A 621 -2.58 11.95 -25.98
CA THR A 621 -1.62 12.95 -25.50
C THR A 621 -2.24 14.32 -25.24
N GLY A 622 -3.58 14.45 -25.25
CA GLY A 622 -4.24 15.74 -24.97
C GLY A 622 -4.13 16.78 -26.09
N ASN A 623 -3.93 16.33 -27.33
CA ASN A 623 -3.58 17.11 -28.53
C ASN A 623 -2.16 17.68 -28.55
N ASP A 624 -1.26 17.15 -27.71
CA ASP A 624 0.17 17.45 -27.81
C ASP A 624 0.76 16.86 -29.11
N ASP A 625 1.71 17.59 -29.73
CA ASP A 625 2.39 17.17 -30.96
C ASP A 625 3.37 16.01 -30.67
N HIS A 626 3.10 14.84 -31.24
CA HIS A 626 3.82 13.58 -30.98
C HIS A 626 4.54 13.03 -32.23
N GLY A 627 4.31 13.61 -33.42
CA GLY A 627 4.96 13.22 -34.68
C GLY A 627 4.72 11.78 -35.20
N VAL A 628 4.01 10.92 -34.46
CA VAL A 628 3.69 9.54 -34.90
C VAL A 628 2.68 9.56 -36.04
N ARG A 629 3.03 8.90 -37.15
CA ARG A 629 2.18 8.71 -38.34
C ARG A 629 1.88 7.23 -38.54
N GLY A 630 0.75 6.94 -39.18
CA GLY A 630 0.29 5.57 -39.41
C GLY A 630 -0.26 4.89 -38.15
N SER A 631 -0.87 3.72 -38.32
CA SER A 631 -1.55 3.00 -37.25
C SER A 631 -0.55 2.24 -36.37
N VAL A 632 -0.89 2.08 -35.09
CA VAL A 632 -0.04 1.41 -34.09
C VAL A 632 -0.85 0.36 -33.34
N ILE A 633 -0.23 -0.76 -33.00
CA ILE A 633 -0.80 -1.77 -32.10
C ILE A 633 0.14 -2.04 -30.93
N ALA A 634 -0.41 -2.12 -29.72
CA ALA A 634 0.33 -2.40 -28.50
C ALA A 634 -0.15 -3.72 -27.87
N TYR A 635 0.77 -4.57 -27.43
CA TYR A 635 0.45 -5.81 -26.71
C TYR A 635 1.44 -6.07 -25.57
N GLY A 636 1.00 -6.82 -24.56
CA GLY A 636 1.81 -7.18 -23.40
C GLY A 636 2.71 -8.38 -23.69
N GLN A 637 3.94 -8.38 -23.20
CA GLN A 637 4.86 -9.51 -23.30
C GLN A 637 5.65 -9.70 -22.00
N ILE A 638 5.80 -10.95 -21.57
CA ILE A 638 6.63 -11.36 -20.44
C ILE A 638 7.71 -12.33 -20.91
N LYS A 639 8.79 -12.48 -20.16
CA LYS A 639 9.86 -13.46 -20.43
C LYS A 639 9.75 -14.57 -19.38
N GLN A 640 9.32 -15.76 -19.78
CA GLN A 640 9.26 -16.94 -18.90
C GLN A 640 10.54 -17.77 -19.07
N GLU A 641 11.15 -18.17 -17.96
CA GLU A 641 12.37 -18.97 -17.92
C GLU A 641 11.99 -20.46 -17.87
N GLU A 642 12.45 -21.25 -18.84
CA GLU A 642 12.25 -22.70 -18.89
C GLU A 642 13.33 -23.45 -18.08
N GLU A 643 13.17 -24.77 -17.89
CA GLU A 643 14.08 -25.63 -17.10
C GLU A 643 15.53 -25.63 -17.60
N ASP A 644 15.77 -25.23 -18.84
CA ASP A 644 17.09 -25.10 -19.47
C ASP A 644 17.72 -23.69 -19.33
N GLY A 645 17.03 -22.76 -18.65
CA GLY A 645 17.45 -21.37 -18.47
C GLY A 645 17.18 -20.47 -19.68
N VAL A 646 16.52 -20.97 -20.74
CA VAL A 646 16.17 -20.17 -21.91
C VAL A 646 14.90 -19.37 -21.62
N LYS A 647 14.97 -18.06 -21.84
CA LYS A 647 13.86 -17.13 -21.64
C LYS A 647 13.02 -17.01 -22.91
N GLN A 648 11.81 -17.56 -22.90
CA GLN A 648 10.86 -17.46 -24.01
C GLN A 648 9.87 -16.30 -23.80
N PRO A 649 9.58 -15.49 -24.85
CA PRO A 649 8.59 -14.44 -24.77
C PRO A 649 7.17 -15.04 -24.77
N ILE A 650 6.31 -14.55 -23.89
CA ILE A 650 4.89 -14.94 -23.80
C ILE A 650 4.03 -13.69 -23.83
N VAL A 651 3.10 -13.62 -24.79
CA VAL A 651 2.16 -12.50 -24.90
C VAL A 651 1.07 -12.61 -23.83
N THR A 652 0.84 -11.50 -23.13
CA THR A 652 -0.18 -11.36 -22.08
C THR A 652 -1.25 -10.34 -22.50
N ASP A 653 -2.37 -10.36 -21.76
CA ASP A 653 -3.46 -9.42 -22.01
C ASP A 653 -3.12 -8.03 -21.46
N LEU A 654 -3.45 -7.00 -22.23
CA LEU A 654 -3.50 -5.62 -21.74
C LEU A 654 -4.86 -5.28 -21.14
N ASP A 655 -4.87 -4.35 -20.20
CA ASP A 655 -6.04 -3.73 -19.61
C ASP A 655 -5.97 -2.18 -19.62
N THR A 656 -6.93 -1.53 -18.94
CA THR A 656 -7.03 -0.06 -18.94
C THR A 656 -5.91 0.66 -18.19
N THR A 657 -5.19 -0.03 -17.29
CA THR A 657 -4.06 0.52 -16.53
C THR A 657 -2.82 0.68 -17.42
N ASP A 658 -2.64 -0.21 -18.40
CA ASP A 658 -1.54 -0.17 -19.37
C ASP A 658 -1.59 1.05 -20.29
N LEU A 659 -2.77 1.65 -20.46
CA LEU A 659 -2.95 2.83 -21.31
C LEU A 659 -2.10 4.00 -20.82
N ARG A 660 -1.88 4.14 -19.51
CA ARG A 660 -1.05 5.22 -18.98
C ARG A 660 0.40 5.05 -19.39
N ILE A 661 0.93 3.83 -19.34
CA ILE A 661 2.30 3.51 -19.77
C ILE A 661 2.46 3.80 -21.27
N ILE A 662 1.46 3.40 -22.07
CA ILE A 662 1.41 3.67 -23.51
C ILE A 662 1.40 5.17 -23.80
N THR A 663 0.56 5.93 -23.08
CA THR A 663 0.50 7.40 -23.21
C THR A 663 1.82 8.05 -22.78
N ASN A 664 2.41 7.63 -21.66
CA ASN A 664 3.69 8.14 -21.15
C ASN A 664 4.83 7.96 -22.15
N TYR A 665 4.89 6.81 -22.82
CA TYR A 665 5.87 6.56 -23.89
C TYR A 665 5.76 7.59 -25.02
N PHE A 666 4.55 7.86 -25.52
CA PHE A 666 4.35 8.83 -26.61
C PHE A 666 4.55 10.29 -26.17
N LEU A 667 4.29 10.61 -24.90
CA LEU A 667 4.58 11.93 -24.34
C LEU A 667 6.09 12.22 -24.21
N GLY A 668 6.93 11.18 -24.14
CA GLY A 668 8.38 11.28 -24.02
C GLY A 668 9.13 11.41 -25.35
N THR A 669 8.52 11.01 -26.46
CA THR A 669 9.06 11.11 -27.82
C THR A 669 8.56 12.39 -28.48
N PHE A 670 9.37 13.45 -28.54
CA PHE A 670 8.99 14.72 -29.15
C PHE A 670 9.75 14.95 -30.47
N ARG A 671 9.02 15.06 -31.58
CA ARG A 671 9.57 15.38 -32.91
C ARG A 671 8.86 16.60 -33.47
N TYR A 672 9.61 17.57 -33.98
CA TYR A 672 9.07 18.83 -34.52
C TYR A 672 9.32 18.97 -36.02
N GLU A 673 8.29 19.43 -36.75
CA GLU A 673 8.32 19.63 -38.20
C GLU A 673 7.86 21.04 -38.63
N GLY A 674 8.10 22.10 -37.85
CA GLY A 674 7.82 23.49 -38.24
C GLY A 674 9.09 24.30 -38.57
N PRO A 675 8.98 25.57 -39.04
CA PRO A 675 10.15 26.34 -39.51
C PRO A 675 10.97 26.99 -38.38
N LYS A 676 10.38 27.35 -37.23
CA LYS A 676 11.06 28.01 -36.09
C LYS A 676 10.35 27.74 -34.76
N PHE A 677 11.11 27.56 -33.68
CA PHE A 677 10.58 27.39 -32.32
C PHE A 677 11.31 28.26 -31.29
N GLY A 678 10.63 28.60 -30.19
CA GLY A 678 11.19 29.36 -29.07
C GLY A 678 12.08 28.47 -28.20
N ALA A 679 13.26 28.97 -27.86
CA ALA A 679 14.21 28.28 -27.00
C ALA A 679 14.99 29.25 -26.12
N VAL A 680 15.74 28.72 -25.16
CA VAL A 680 16.81 29.46 -24.49
C VAL A 680 18.14 28.85 -24.89
N GLN A 681 19.02 29.69 -25.43
CA GLN A 681 20.37 29.31 -25.78
C GLN A 681 21.32 29.68 -24.64
N VAL A 682 22.11 28.72 -24.20
CA VAL A 682 23.22 28.89 -23.25
C VAL A 682 24.50 28.95 -24.09
N PHE A 683 25.22 30.07 -24.03
CA PHE A 683 26.41 30.28 -24.87
C PHE A 683 27.63 29.54 -24.32
N SER A 684 28.53 29.11 -25.20
CA SER A 684 29.69 28.27 -24.81
C SER A 684 31.02 29.01 -24.78
N ASP A 685 31.08 30.22 -25.34
CA ASP A 685 32.29 31.04 -25.40
C ASP A 685 31.99 32.55 -25.29
N SER A 686 33.05 33.35 -25.32
CA SER A 686 33.11 34.80 -25.05
C SER A 686 32.30 35.71 -25.99
N GLU A 687 31.45 35.17 -26.86
CA GLU A 687 30.49 35.96 -27.65
C GLU A 687 29.30 36.48 -26.82
N SER A 688 29.21 36.10 -25.55
CA SER A 688 28.29 36.72 -24.60
C SER A 688 28.58 38.21 -24.44
N LYS A 689 27.54 39.06 -24.48
CA LYS A 689 27.62 40.35 -23.79
C LYS A 689 28.07 40.09 -22.34
N PRO A 690 28.89 40.96 -21.73
CA PRO A 690 29.49 40.72 -20.40
C PRO A 690 28.51 40.29 -19.28
N ASP A 691 27.21 40.51 -19.47
CA ASP A 691 26.16 40.28 -18.47
C ASP A 691 25.09 39.23 -18.88
N CYS A 692 25.22 38.53 -20.02
CA CYS A 692 24.18 37.61 -20.49
C CYS A 692 24.71 36.18 -20.77
N ARG A 693 24.46 35.25 -19.84
CA ARG A 693 24.87 33.82 -19.90
C ARG A 693 23.93 32.92 -20.72
N SER A 694 22.67 33.31 -20.79
CA SER A 694 21.64 32.65 -21.58
C SER A 694 20.66 33.69 -22.15
N HIS A 695 20.07 33.40 -23.31
CA HIS A 695 19.09 34.30 -23.92
C HIS A 695 17.99 33.53 -24.63
N SER A 696 16.77 34.07 -24.57
CA SER A 696 15.66 33.54 -25.37
C SER A 696 15.94 33.80 -26.85
N THR A 697 15.85 32.75 -27.68
CA THR A 697 16.10 32.84 -29.11
C THR A 697 15.04 32.07 -29.89
N LEU A 698 14.97 32.31 -31.20
CA LEU A 698 14.19 31.51 -32.13
C LEU A 698 15.15 30.64 -32.94
N VAL A 699 15.04 29.33 -32.79
CA VAL A 699 15.88 28.37 -33.51
C VAL A 699 15.13 27.88 -34.74
N SER A 700 15.79 27.92 -35.89
CA SER A 700 15.24 27.37 -37.13
C SER A 700 15.42 25.86 -37.16
N SER A 701 14.36 25.15 -37.52
CA SER A 701 14.38 23.73 -37.80
C SER A 701 15.26 23.44 -39.03
N ASN A 702 16.21 22.52 -38.89
CA ASN A 702 16.96 21.96 -40.02
C ASN A 702 16.93 20.42 -39.93
N LEU A 703 17.31 19.73 -41.01
CA LEU A 703 17.24 18.26 -41.10
C LEU A 703 18.05 17.55 -40.00
N ALA A 704 19.11 18.17 -39.46
CA ALA A 704 19.92 17.62 -38.39
C ALA A 704 19.27 17.82 -37.00
N ILE A 705 18.63 18.97 -36.79
CA ILE A 705 17.90 19.34 -35.57
C ILE A 705 16.61 18.51 -35.43
N CYS A 706 15.91 18.21 -36.53
CA CYS A 706 14.61 17.53 -36.51
C CYS A 706 14.68 16.00 -36.56
N ASN A 707 15.82 15.44 -36.98
CA ASN A 707 16.07 14.00 -36.93
C ASN A 707 16.63 13.56 -35.57
N GLY A 708 17.13 14.50 -34.76
CA GLY A 708 17.43 14.26 -33.36
C GLY A 708 16.13 14.12 -32.56
N ASP A 709 16.05 13.09 -31.74
CA ASP A 709 14.97 12.98 -30.76
C ASP A 709 15.16 14.12 -29.75
N MET A 710 14.27 15.11 -29.73
CA MET A 710 14.25 16.16 -28.71
C MET A 710 13.70 15.62 -27.36
N GLY A 711 13.75 14.30 -27.19
CA GLY A 711 13.18 13.55 -26.10
C GLY A 711 13.82 13.86 -24.75
N LEU A 712 13.16 13.33 -23.73
CA LEU A 712 13.48 13.51 -22.32
C LEU A 712 14.73 12.72 -21.88
N TRP A 713 15.78 12.70 -22.68
CA TRP A 713 16.93 11.80 -22.44
C TRP A 713 17.79 12.22 -21.25
N SER A 714 17.71 13.50 -20.83
CA SER A 714 18.21 13.90 -19.51
C SER A 714 17.18 13.52 -18.45
N GLN A 715 17.66 12.88 -17.40
CA GLN A 715 16.89 12.42 -16.27
C GLN A 715 16.23 13.57 -15.48
N LEU A 716 16.84 14.75 -15.52
CA LEU A 716 16.25 15.98 -15.01
C LEU A 716 15.22 16.58 -15.97
N SER A 717 15.29 16.32 -17.29
CA SER A 717 14.24 16.71 -18.25
C SER A 717 12.92 16.03 -18.00
N ILE A 718 12.96 14.73 -17.74
CA ILE A 718 11.79 13.89 -17.45
C ILE A 718 11.04 14.48 -16.27
N LEU A 719 11.79 14.74 -15.20
CA LEU A 719 11.26 15.17 -13.92
C LEU A 719 10.62 16.56 -13.96
N TYR A 720 11.16 17.45 -14.78
CA TYR A 720 10.72 18.84 -14.87
C TYR A 720 9.77 19.10 -16.04
N GLY A 721 9.51 18.10 -16.89
CA GLY A 721 8.65 18.23 -18.07
C GLY A 721 9.23 19.20 -19.11
N MET A 722 10.56 19.30 -19.20
CA MET A 722 11.25 20.21 -20.11
C MET A 722 12.27 19.43 -20.96
N PRO A 723 12.10 19.35 -22.29
CA PRO A 723 13.12 18.75 -23.14
C PRO A 723 14.43 19.55 -23.08
N LEU A 724 15.49 18.87 -22.63
CA LEU A 724 16.90 19.25 -22.74
C LEU A 724 17.43 18.32 -23.87
N VAL A 725 18.08 18.72 -24.96
CA VAL A 725 19.08 19.76 -25.24
C VAL A 725 19.36 19.73 -26.76
N ILE A 726 19.97 20.78 -27.35
CA ILE A 726 20.91 20.60 -28.49
C ILE A 726 22.22 21.33 -28.19
N ILE A 727 23.34 20.59 -28.13
CA ILE A 727 24.71 21.12 -27.96
C ILE A 727 25.32 21.26 -29.37
N PHE A 728 25.80 22.44 -29.74
CA PHE A 728 26.59 22.56 -30.97
C PHE A 728 28.03 22.09 -30.74
N ALA A 729 28.71 21.65 -31.78
CA ALA A 729 30.15 21.43 -31.73
C ALA A 729 30.90 22.74 -31.99
N THR A 730 32.02 22.93 -31.29
CA THR A 730 33.08 23.89 -31.67
C THR A 730 33.49 23.60 -33.11
N PRO A 731 34.08 24.58 -33.83
CA PRO A 731 34.50 24.43 -35.23
C PRO A 731 35.72 23.49 -35.41
N LEU A 732 35.88 22.49 -34.55
CA LEU A 732 36.81 21.40 -34.76
C LEU A 732 36.18 20.42 -35.75
N LEU A 733 36.96 20.06 -36.78
CA LEU A 733 36.48 19.21 -37.86
C LEU A 733 36.06 17.84 -37.32
N PRO A 734 35.09 17.13 -37.95
CA PRO A 734 34.48 15.87 -37.48
C PRO A 734 35.44 14.70 -37.14
N HIS A 735 36.75 14.86 -37.35
CA HIS A 735 37.79 13.87 -37.16
C HIS A 735 38.80 14.23 -36.06
N GLN A 736 38.58 15.31 -35.29
CA GLN A 736 39.47 15.73 -34.20
C GLN A 736 38.98 15.32 -32.79
N HIS A 737 37.78 14.75 -32.67
CA HIS A 737 37.19 14.36 -31.38
C HIS A 737 37.92 13.19 -30.68
N ASP A 738 38.66 12.39 -31.43
CA ASP A 738 39.45 11.26 -30.90
C ASP A 738 40.92 11.61 -30.67
N ASN A 739 41.34 12.88 -30.88
CA ASN A 739 42.71 13.30 -30.61
C ASN A 739 42.92 13.52 -29.09
N PRO A 740 43.81 12.77 -28.42
CA PRO A 740 44.06 12.88 -26.99
C PRO A 740 44.46 14.29 -26.53
N GLU A 741 45.24 15.01 -27.32
CA GLU A 741 45.70 16.38 -26.97
C GLU A 741 44.56 17.39 -26.97
N VAL A 742 43.60 17.23 -27.89
CA VAL A 742 42.39 18.06 -27.96
C VAL A 742 41.45 17.77 -26.80
N LEU A 743 41.37 16.49 -26.38
CA LEU A 743 40.57 16.08 -25.23
C LEU A 743 41.16 16.63 -23.92
N GLU A 744 42.48 16.58 -23.76
CA GLU A 744 43.19 17.12 -22.60
C GLU A 744 43.04 18.65 -22.49
N GLU A 745 43.07 19.36 -23.62
CA GLU A 745 42.82 20.80 -23.69
C GLU A 745 41.37 21.16 -23.29
N ILE A 746 40.38 20.40 -23.77
CA ILE A 746 38.96 20.58 -23.39
C ILE A 746 38.76 20.34 -21.89
N GLU A 747 39.41 19.30 -21.33
CA GLU A 747 39.37 18.98 -19.91
C GLU A 747 40.02 20.08 -19.07
N ARG A 748 41.17 20.62 -19.50
CA ARG A 748 41.83 21.76 -18.84
C ARG A 748 40.92 23.01 -18.84
N ILE A 749 40.35 23.36 -20.00
CA ILE A 749 39.44 24.51 -20.13
C ILE A 749 38.21 24.35 -19.21
N ARG A 750 37.66 23.14 -19.06
CA ARG A 750 36.53 22.89 -18.15
C ARG A 750 36.94 22.99 -16.67
N ALA A 751 38.12 22.52 -16.30
CA ALA A 751 38.63 22.60 -14.93
C ALA A 751 38.92 24.04 -14.48
N GLU A 752 39.29 24.92 -15.43
CA GLU A 752 39.59 26.34 -15.19
C GLU A 752 38.34 27.24 -15.21
N GLN A 753 37.15 26.70 -15.53
CA GLN A 753 35.92 27.49 -15.59
C GLN A 753 35.40 27.86 -14.19
N GLY A 754 35.26 29.17 -13.96
CA GLY A 754 34.61 29.69 -12.76
C GLY A 754 33.14 29.25 -12.64
N PRO A 755 32.54 29.34 -11.44
CA PRO A 755 31.15 28.95 -11.16
C PRO A 755 30.12 29.65 -12.04
N ASN A 756 30.51 30.75 -12.66
CA ASN A 756 29.67 31.59 -13.48
C ASN A 756 29.76 31.30 -14.99
N SER A 757 30.48 30.27 -15.44
CA SER A 757 30.61 29.96 -16.87
C SER A 757 29.33 29.36 -17.45
N ALA A 758 28.98 29.73 -18.67
CA ALA A 758 27.78 29.21 -19.34
C ALA A 758 27.95 27.73 -19.77
N ASN A 759 29.19 27.27 -19.97
CA ASN A 759 29.53 25.85 -20.10
C ASN A 759 29.26 25.04 -18.82
N ARG A 760 29.45 25.64 -17.63
CA ARG A 760 29.10 25.00 -16.35
C ARG A 760 27.59 24.87 -16.19
N LEU A 761 26.83 25.92 -16.53
CA LEU A 761 25.36 25.86 -16.55
C LEU A 761 24.86 24.74 -17.49
N ALA A 762 25.42 24.65 -18.69
CA ALA A 762 25.10 23.56 -19.61
C ALA A 762 25.45 22.18 -19.04
N SER A 763 26.55 22.06 -18.30
CA SER A 763 26.97 20.80 -17.68
C SER A 763 26.07 20.39 -16.50
N LEU A 764 25.56 21.33 -15.71
CA LEU A 764 24.60 21.07 -14.62
C LEU A 764 23.27 20.49 -15.15
N LEU A 765 22.88 20.85 -16.36
CA LEU A 765 21.69 20.29 -17.03
C LEU A 765 21.90 18.84 -17.54
N LEU A 766 23.14 18.35 -17.48
CA LEU A 766 23.60 17.04 -17.97
C LEU A 766 24.14 16.15 -16.84
N VAL A 767 23.79 16.45 -15.58
CA VAL A 767 24.12 15.58 -14.44
C VAL A 767 23.56 14.18 -14.69
N ASP A 768 24.40 13.17 -14.56
CA ASP A 768 24.02 11.77 -14.69
C ASP A 768 23.30 11.30 -13.44
N MET A 769 22.08 10.78 -13.59
CA MET A 769 21.33 10.16 -12.50
C MET A 769 21.34 8.61 -12.64
N GLY A 770 22.30 8.09 -13.41
CA GLY A 770 22.66 6.68 -13.64
C GLY A 770 21.73 5.99 -14.64
N ASN A 771 22.16 4.95 -15.35
CA ASN A 771 21.27 4.21 -16.27
C ASN A 771 20.39 3.14 -15.57
N PHE A 772 19.35 2.63 -16.23
CA PHE A 772 18.43 1.58 -15.71
C PHE A 772 18.94 0.15 -15.84
N GLU A 773 20.10 -0.06 -16.46
CA GLU A 773 20.75 -1.36 -16.44
C GLU A 773 21.15 -1.69 -14.99
N ASN A 774 21.10 -2.97 -14.60
CA ASN A 774 21.23 -3.45 -13.22
C ASN A 774 22.64 -3.24 -12.61
N HIS A 775 23.34 -2.17 -12.97
CA HIS A 775 24.67 -1.81 -12.53
C HIS A 775 24.65 -0.42 -11.90
N ILE A 776 25.42 -0.26 -10.82
CA ILE A 776 25.58 1.03 -10.15
C ILE A 776 26.45 1.91 -11.04
N ALA A 777 25.89 3.00 -11.57
CA ALA A 777 26.66 3.94 -12.36
C ALA A 777 27.70 4.62 -11.45
N GLU A 778 28.99 4.40 -11.71
CA GLU A 778 30.13 4.99 -10.97
C GLU A 778 30.10 6.54 -10.93
N ASN A 779 29.29 7.12 -11.82
CA ASN A 779 29.16 8.55 -12.08
C ASN A 779 27.74 9.09 -11.77
N PHE A 780 26.91 8.32 -11.04
CA PHE A 780 25.65 8.81 -10.48
C PHE A 780 25.85 10.18 -9.82
N GLY A 781 24.89 11.11 -9.90
CA GLY A 781 24.97 12.41 -9.26
C GLY A 781 26.13 13.31 -9.69
N THR A 782 26.91 12.93 -10.71
CA THR A 782 28.05 13.69 -11.22
C THR A 782 27.83 14.07 -12.68
N ILE A 783 28.59 15.03 -13.18
CA ILE A 783 28.62 15.34 -14.61
C ILE A 783 29.34 14.18 -15.31
N HIS A 784 28.61 13.40 -16.14
CA HIS A 784 29.09 12.13 -16.71
C HIS A 784 30.45 12.26 -17.43
N PRO A 785 31.47 11.42 -17.12
CA PRO A 785 32.76 11.43 -17.82
C PRO A 785 32.81 10.56 -19.09
N ASP A 786 32.00 9.48 -19.21
CA ASP A 786 31.92 8.65 -20.44
C ASP A 786 31.32 9.36 -21.66
N ARG A 787 32.23 10.09 -22.28
CA ARG A 787 32.53 10.26 -23.70
C ARG A 787 31.52 9.66 -24.71
N ASN A 788 31.10 8.39 -24.74
CA ASN A 788 30.33 7.86 -25.90
C ASN A 788 28.86 8.30 -26.03
N ARG A 789 28.17 8.64 -24.94
CA ARG A 789 26.72 8.93 -24.97
C ARG A 789 26.37 10.20 -25.75
N PHE A 790 27.35 11.11 -25.89
CA PHE A 790 27.23 12.39 -26.61
C PHE A 790 28.50 12.80 -27.40
N ARG A 791 29.43 11.85 -27.64
CA ARG A 791 30.79 12.05 -28.21
C ARG A 791 30.87 12.81 -29.54
N ALA A 792 29.78 12.91 -30.29
CA ALA A 792 29.80 13.52 -31.61
C ALA A 792 29.80 15.06 -31.61
N GLN A 793 29.65 15.74 -30.46
CA GLN A 793 29.45 17.19 -30.44
C GLN A 793 30.33 17.84 -29.37
N GLY A 794 31.33 18.61 -29.82
CA GLY A 794 32.34 19.28 -28.98
C GLY A 794 31.78 20.38 -28.07
N LEU A 795 32.64 21.30 -27.61
CA LEU A 795 32.23 22.48 -26.84
C LEU A 795 31.23 23.31 -27.67
N GLY A 796 30.05 23.66 -27.17
CA GLY A 796 29.16 24.55 -27.93
C GLY A 796 27.84 24.87 -27.25
N ASN A 797 27.04 25.74 -27.87
CA ASN A 797 25.87 26.32 -27.22
C ASN A 797 24.81 25.24 -26.95
N ALA A 798 24.20 25.25 -25.76
CA ALA A 798 23.09 24.36 -25.42
C ALA A 798 21.74 25.04 -25.68
N ILE A 799 20.79 24.33 -26.29
CA ILE A 799 19.43 24.79 -26.54
C ILE A 799 18.47 24.08 -25.60
N VAL A 800 17.72 24.83 -24.79
CA VAL A 800 16.64 24.33 -23.93
C VAL A 800 15.29 24.74 -24.49
N ILE A 801 14.36 23.80 -24.61
CA ILE A 801 13.05 24.00 -25.24
C ILE A 801 11.96 23.64 -24.24
N ARG A 802 10.86 24.40 -24.21
CA ARG A 802 9.65 24.00 -23.48
C ARG A 802 8.84 23.04 -24.33
N LYS A 803 8.15 22.09 -23.70
CA LYS A 803 7.23 21.18 -24.39
C LYS A 803 6.18 21.92 -25.23
N ASP A 804 5.71 23.08 -24.76
CA ASP A 804 4.74 23.93 -25.46
C ASP A 804 5.38 24.90 -26.48
N GLN A 805 6.68 24.78 -26.74
CA GLN A 805 7.47 25.61 -27.67
C GLN A 805 7.45 27.12 -27.40
N LYS A 806 6.95 27.53 -26.22
CA LYS A 806 7.02 28.93 -25.77
C LYS A 806 8.44 29.26 -25.30
N PRO A 807 8.85 30.53 -25.34
CA PRO A 807 10.16 30.92 -24.82
C PRO A 807 10.26 30.61 -23.32
N LEU A 808 11.29 29.85 -22.93
CA LEU A 808 11.70 29.73 -21.54
C LEU A 808 12.32 31.07 -21.09
N SER A 809 12.10 31.47 -19.84
CA SER A 809 12.76 32.65 -19.29
C SER A 809 14.21 32.31 -18.94
N PRO A 810 15.20 33.12 -19.36
CA PRO A 810 16.59 32.95 -18.93
C PRO A 810 16.74 32.92 -17.40
N ALA A 811 15.94 33.71 -16.68
CA ALA A 811 15.94 33.74 -15.21
C ALA A 811 15.42 32.44 -14.58
N TYR A 812 14.48 31.75 -15.24
CA TYR A 812 14.00 30.46 -14.78
C TYR A 812 15.08 29.39 -14.94
N LEU A 813 15.77 29.38 -16.09
CA LEU A 813 16.86 28.45 -16.35
C LEU A 813 18.03 28.67 -15.39
N GLU A 814 18.37 29.92 -15.11
CA GLU A 814 19.40 30.27 -14.14
C GLU A 814 19.04 29.75 -12.74
N ALA A 815 17.83 30.02 -12.25
CA ALA A 815 17.36 29.54 -10.96
C ALA A 815 17.38 28.01 -10.87
N PHE A 816 17.03 27.33 -11.98
CA PHE A 816 17.06 25.88 -12.06
C PHE A 816 18.48 25.32 -11.95
N CYS A 817 19.45 25.87 -12.68
CA CYS A 817 20.85 25.46 -12.55
C CYS A 817 21.42 25.76 -11.17
N THR A 818 21.08 26.92 -10.57
CA THR A 818 21.50 27.24 -9.19
C THR A 818 20.92 26.28 -8.17
N TRP A 819 19.66 25.84 -8.34
CA TRP A 819 19.06 24.82 -7.49
C TRP A 819 19.79 23.48 -7.60
N ILE A 820 20.16 23.06 -8.81
CA ILE A 820 20.96 21.84 -9.03
C ILE A 820 22.30 21.95 -8.29
N GLU A 821 22.94 23.10 -8.34
CA GLU A 821 24.24 23.34 -7.71
C GLU A 821 24.18 23.45 -6.18
N GLU A 822 23.21 24.20 -5.63
CA GLU A 822 23.14 24.51 -4.19
C GLU A 822 22.40 23.46 -3.36
N ASP A 823 21.39 22.78 -3.91
CA ASP A 823 20.55 21.83 -3.15
C ASP A 823 20.75 20.39 -3.60
N LEU A 824 20.77 20.13 -4.92
CA LEU A 824 20.89 18.76 -5.41
C LEU A 824 22.31 18.21 -5.30
N THR A 825 23.28 18.84 -5.97
CA THR A 825 24.66 18.33 -6.11
C THR A 825 25.31 17.97 -4.77
N PRO A 826 25.23 18.80 -3.70
CA PRO A 826 25.83 18.45 -2.41
C PRO A 826 25.26 17.17 -1.80
N LYS A 827 23.98 16.88 -2.04
CA LYS A 827 23.31 15.67 -1.54
C LYS A 827 23.64 14.44 -2.40
N PHE A 828 23.86 14.64 -3.68
CA PHE A 828 24.36 13.60 -4.59
C PHE A 828 25.81 13.22 -4.29
N THR A 829 26.66 14.18 -3.94
CA THR A 829 28.08 13.93 -3.59
C THR A 829 28.22 12.96 -2.41
N ASP A 830 27.44 13.13 -1.34
CA ASP A 830 27.47 12.22 -0.18
C ASP A 830 27.05 10.78 -0.56
N ALA A 831 25.95 10.65 -1.31
CA ALA A 831 25.52 9.36 -1.82
C ALA A 831 26.57 8.71 -2.75
N ASN A 832 27.27 9.52 -3.55
CA ASN A 832 28.33 9.06 -4.43
C ASN A 832 29.59 8.61 -3.71
N GLU A 833 29.98 9.30 -2.64
CA GLU A 833 31.12 8.88 -1.82
C GLU A 833 30.83 7.53 -1.16
N GLN A 834 29.60 7.31 -0.69
CA GLN A 834 29.14 6.03 -0.14
C GLN A 834 29.13 4.93 -1.21
N ILE A 835 28.65 5.22 -2.42
CA ILE A 835 28.69 4.31 -3.57
C ILE A 835 30.14 3.96 -3.95
N ARG A 836 31.02 4.96 -4.09
CA ARG A 836 32.43 4.76 -4.50
C ARG A 836 33.22 4.01 -3.44
N TYR A 837 33.00 4.32 -2.17
CA TYR A 837 33.61 3.57 -1.06
C TYR A 837 33.21 2.10 -1.13
N ALA A 838 31.92 1.81 -1.30
CA ALA A 838 31.42 0.45 -1.41
C ALA A 838 31.94 -0.32 -2.63
N LEU A 839 32.09 0.36 -3.78
CA LEU A 839 32.66 -0.21 -5.01
C LEU A 839 34.18 -0.40 -4.93
N ALA A 840 34.91 0.46 -4.21
CA ALA A 840 36.36 0.36 -4.05
C ALA A 840 36.80 -0.74 -3.07
N THR A 841 35.89 -1.21 -2.20
CA THR A 841 36.22 -2.17 -1.13
C THR A 841 36.27 -3.65 -1.53
N ASP A 842 35.95 -4.09 -2.77
CA ASP A 842 36.14 -5.51 -3.14
C ASP A 842 36.43 -5.75 -4.65
N LEU A 843 37.64 -6.24 -4.92
CA LEU A 843 37.96 -7.14 -6.03
C LEU A 843 37.92 -8.60 -5.51
N ASP A 844 36.79 -9.04 -4.96
CA ASP A 844 36.61 -10.47 -4.66
C ASP A 844 35.22 -10.93 -5.14
N GLU A 845 35.18 -11.52 -6.34
CA GLU A 845 33.98 -11.97 -7.06
C GLU A 845 33.21 -13.11 -6.32
N GLN A 846 33.66 -13.52 -5.13
CA GLN A 846 33.10 -14.65 -4.37
C GLN A 846 32.36 -14.25 -3.07
N ASP A 847 32.23 -12.97 -2.70
CA ASP A 847 31.49 -12.57 -1.48
C ASP A 847 29.95 -12.74 -1.66
N PRO A 848 29.28 -13.62 -0.88
CA PRO A 848 27.83 -13.81 -0.91
C PRO A 848 27.01 -12.56 -0.53
N ARG A 849 27.64 -11.52 0.03
CA ARG A 849 27.00 -10.26 0.45
C ARG A 849 27.00 -9.18 -0.64
N ALA A 850 27.59 -9.43 -1.81
CA ALA A 850 27.66 -8.49 -2.92
C ALA A 850 26.26 -8.08 -3.44
N TRP A 851 25.32 -9.02 -3.49
CA TRP A 851 23.93 -8.75 -3.89
C TRP A 851 23.19 -7.80 -2.94
N LYS A 852 23.34 -7.99 -1.61
CA LYS A 852 22.73 -7.13 -0.59
C LYS A 852 23.27 -5.71 -0.66
N ARG A 853 24.59 -5.55 -0.83
CA ARG A 853 25.24 -4.25 -1.06
C ARG A 853 24.73 -3.58 -2.34
N GLY A 854 24.61 -4.33 -3.44
CA GLY A 854 24.02 -3.82 -4.70
C GLY A 854 22.59 -3.31 -4.53
N ALA A 855 21.75 -4.04 -3.79
CA ALA A 855 20.38 -3.64 -3.49
C ALA A 855 20.31 -2.38 -2.61
N ASP A 856 21.17 -2.25 -1.60
CA ASP A 856 21.21 -1.09 -0.71
C ASP A 856 21.69 0.18 -1.44
N LEU A 857 22.66 0.05 -2.34
CA LEU A 857 23.12 1.15 -3.21
C LEU A 857 22.03 1.57 -4.22
N MET A 858 21.25 0.62 -4.75
CA MET A 858 20.08 0.93 -5.59
C MET A 858 18.95 1.63 -4.81
N ARG A 859 18.74 1.27 -3.52
CA ARG A 859 17.78 1.96 -2.64
C ARG A 859 18.23 3.39 -2.31
N LEU A 860 19.52 3.62 -2.03
CA LEU A 860 20.06 4.96 -1.80
C LEU A 860 19.87 5.85 -3.03
N ARG A 861 20.13 5.29 -4.23
CA ARG A 861 19.85 5.94 -5.51
C ARG A 861 18.37 6.31 -5.64
N GLN A 862 17.44 5.41 -5.33
CA GLN A 862 16.00 5.69 -5.40
C GLN A 862 15.59 6.84 -4.46
N LYS A 863 16.10 6.85 -3.22
CA LYS A 863 15.85 7.95 -2.26
C LYS A 863 16.34 9.31 -2.75
N MET A 864 17.43 9.32 -3.52
CA MET A 864 17.96 10.55 -4.14
C MET A 864 17.10 11.01 -5.32
N TRP A 865 16.51 10.08 -6.05
CA TRP A 865 15.55 10.36 -7.11
C TRP A 865 14.26 11.00 -6.60
N ASP A 866 13.69 10.46 -5.52
CA ASP A 866 12.44 10.97 -4.93
C ASP A 866 12.57 12.41 -4.41
N ARG A 867 13.81 12.85 -4.14
CA ARG A 867 14.13 14.22 -3.72
C ARG A 867 14.14 15.21 -4.87
N CYS A 868 14.30 14.77 -6.11
CA CYS A 868 14.24 15.67 -7.24
C CYS A 868 12.77 15.80 -7.64
N SER A 869 12.14 16.97 -7.46
CA SER A 869 10.76 17.20 -7.91
C SER A 869 10.46 18.68 -8.18
N ARG A 870 9.53 18.94 -9.11
CA ARG A 870 9.07 20.29 -9.45
C ARG A 870 8.52 21.04 -8.22
N THR A 871 7.81 20.33 -7.35
CA THR A 871 7.31 20.85 -6.07
C THR A 871 8.46 21.35 -5.19
N ARG A 872 9.53 20.57 -5.08
CA ARG A 872 10.71 20.95 -4.28
C ARG A 872 11.44 22.15 -4.87
N PHE A 873 11.66 22.20 -6.19
CA PHE A 873 12.27 23.38 -6.82
C PHE A 873 11.46 24.65 -6.58
N ASN A 874 10.13 24.58 -6.68
CA ASN A 874 9.26 25.71 -6.37
C ASN A 874 9.35 26.12 -4.89
N ALA A 875 9.42 25.15 -3.97
CA ALA A 875 9.62 25.41 -2.55
C ALA A 875 10.98 26.07 -2.26
N TRP A 876 12.05 25.58 -2.89
CA TRP A 876 13.39 26.15 -2.80
C TRP A 876 13.44 27.58 -3.36
N CYS A 877 12.81 27.84 -4.51
CA CYS A 877 12.70 29.19 -5.07
C CYS A 877 11.98 30.14 -4.11
N LYS A 878 10.91 29.66 -3.44
CA LYS A 878 10.16 30.43 -2.45
C LYS A 878 11.01 30.75 -1.23
N GLU A 879 11.78 29.78 -0.73
CA GLU A 879 12.72 29.96 0.39
C GLU A 879 13.80 31.00 0.06
N LYS A 880 14.36 30.96 -1.16
CA LYS A 880 15.39 31.89 -1.63
C LYS A 880 14.84 33.26 -2.07
N GLY A 881 13.53 33.48 -1.98
CA GLY A 881 12.89 34.72 -2.41
C GLY A 881 12.92 34.95 -3.93
N ILE A 882 13.17 33.91 -4.72
CA ILE A 882 13.26 33.97 -6.19
C ILE A 882 11.83 34.02 -6.74
N LYS A 883 11.47 35.18 -7.30
CA LYS A 883 10.19 35.36 -7.99
C LYS A 883 10.31 34.88 -9.44
N LEU A 884 9.97 33.62 -9.67
CA LEU A 884 9.69 33.13 -11.01
C LEU A 884 8.48 33.93 -11.52
N GLY A 885 8.63 34.77 -12.55
CA GLY A 885 7.57 35.65 -13.07
C GLY A 885 6.31 34.89 -13.55
N GLN A 886 5.39 35.56 -14.26
CA GLN A 886 4.12 34.98 -14.77
C GLN A 886 4.25 33.72 -15.67
N LEU A 887 5.45 33.19 -15.88
CA LEU A 887 5.74 31.92 -16.55
C LEU A 887 5.78 30.71 -15.60
N GLY A 888 5.51 30.88 -14.30
CA GLY A 888 5.42 29.79 -13.32
C GLY A 888 4.27 28.79 -13.55
N GLN A 889 3.36 29.06 -14.48
CA GLN A 889 2.41 28.06 -14.99
C GLN A 889 3.02 27.39 -16.24
N LEU A 890 3.84 26.38 -16.00
CA LEU A 890 4.16 25.31 -16.94
C LEU A 890 3.07 24.24 -16.84
#